data_AF-A0A3B8W2V2-F1
#
_entry.id   AF-A0A3B8W2V2-F1
#
_cell.length_a   1.000
_cell.length_b   1.000
_cell.length_c   1.000
_cell.angle_alpha   90.00
_cell.angle_beta   90.00
_cell.angle_gamma   90.00
#
_symmetry.space_group_name_H-M   'P 1'
#
loop_
_entity.id
_entity.type
_entity.pdbx_description
1 polymer ?
#
loop_
_entity_poly.entity_id
_entity_poly.type
_entity_poly.pdbx_seq_one_letter_code
_entity_poly.pdbx_strand_id
1 'polypeptide(L)'
;GFQLYYDLGDRQTAPEWLTQLTLSLKQGGTVLWTSPLQINTKNQTFISTNFYTQAVNCGGGYTFQIDQKDVIGPAPATNIYLKVLLYRDDDQPFNPATALQLNCTNGGREINLGWTYPGTAREYDLEWVFIADHEGFTGTTAQQAFQFKEPVRITMAVPYYNHLHFYQNGKLWYRARAVGYHPQFPEHRQLGQWFYTPCSSIAIANQQDDRNWQMQTAFAEDGKTKKVVQYFDGTQRARQSQTNLSTENITVTSETLYDFEGRKSVDILSAPSGAQYNNALTFKPGLNNFAASDPLIVARTSATRKKYHYDNAGAQNSTINTTNGAGLYYSPANTQGTDVEIRKLIPNSEGYVYSQTEYLNDGTGRVKRQSGVGREFRMDGGKATRYFYGSAAPAELKRLFGNTNVGNASHYKKNLVVDANGQVSVSYLDQYDQVIATALAGDKPDALAALPSYIDRSAPPIVVDITANNQRQGDQSVTVHKILNTAPSTNYTLVYDLTAANPSMGELGCPTCVLDLEISVTNPEGELMALGAVPGNQSTSSNRYLRKGISGIGCTPQNIPIQITLTFADIGDYTITKRLVSSELSYEQLKALVTTRADVQTKIQEITNVYNQIDNTKCAICTTQPTACTDAENAIITAFNEIAALDCENIVLQIREDLRQAYLALNPQDVDYEPTQTQIETDARYCQYTLCVKDKDSDVFEKLLARVVNWSSAVAAGLSNPISVDPFFNNSALSGFPSRSAMQTRLNQFVVATFNAQVAVPRPIEYVVNPSSPEYYIDEAGNPANTTVGRHMLYKDLMERRSQLTPEAYAAELL
;
A
#
# COMPACT_ATOMS: atom_id res chain seq x y z
N GLY A 1 -41.45 50.52 -34.06
CA GLY A 1 -40.35 50.53 -35.04
C GLY A 1 -40.42 49.31 -35.91
N PHE A 2 -39.73 49.33 -37.05
CA PHE A 2 -39.58 48.18 -37.92
C PHE A 2 -38.10 47.91 -38.17
N GLN A 3 -37.73 46.64 -38.25
CA GLN A 3 -36.39 46.20 -38.56
C GLN A 3 -36.44 45.23 -39.74
N LEU A 4 -35.69 45.54 -40.80
CA LEU A 4 -35.40 44.61 -41.88
C LEU A 4 -34.02 44.00 -41.58
N TYR A 5 -33.99 42.68 -41.43
CA TYR A 5 -32.81 41.94 -40.96
C TYR A 5 -32.53 40.73 -41.85
N TYR A 6 -31.27 40.53 -42.22
CA TYR A 6 -30.78 39.34 -42.91
C TYR A 6 -30.00 38.45 -41.93
N ASP A 7 -30.37 37.16 -41.86
CA ASP A 7 -29.88 36.23 -40.83
C ASP A 7 -28.53 35.55 -41.11
N LEU A 8 -27.95 35.78 -42.29
CA LEU A 8 -26.68 35.19 -42.76
C LEU A 8 -26.66 33.65 -42.78
N GLY A 9 -27.83 32.99 -42.72
CA GLY A 9 -27.94 31.54 -42.63
C GLY A 9 -27.55 30.77 -43.89
N ASP A 10 -27.51 31.42 -45.05
CA ASP A 10 -27.23 30.81 -46.36
C ASP A 10 -25.73 30.75 -46.73
N ARG A 11 -24.85 31.44 -45.98
CA ARG A 11 -23.41 31.59 -46.23
C ARG A 11 -23.03 32.09 -47.65
N GLN A 12 -23.95 32.67 -48.41
CA GLN A 12 -23.75 33.15 -49.78
C GLN A 12 -23.75 34.70 -49.84
N THR A 13 -22.77 35.34 -49.21
CA THR A 13 -22.66 36.82 -49.16
C THR A 13 -21.91 37.43 -50.37
N ALA A 14 -21.46 36.62 -51.32
CA ALA A 14 -20.62 37.04 -52.45
C ALA A 14 -21.33 37.87 -53.56
N PRO A 15 -22.64 37.75 -53.84
CA PRO A 15 -23.31 38.60 -54.82
C PRO A 15 -23.70 39.97 -54.23
N GLU A 16 -23.49 41.05 -55.00
CA GLU A 16 -24.08 42.36 -54.68
C GLU A 16 -25.60 42.30 -54.88
N TRP A 17 -26.36 42.60 -53.83
CA TRP A 17 -27.82 42.72 -53.90
C TRP A 17 -28.34 43.77 -52.93
N LEU A 18 -29.52 44.29 -53.27
CA LEU A 18 -30.22 45.34 -52.57
C LEU A 18 -31.67 44.90 -52.36
N THR A 19 -32.13 44.94 -51.12
CA THR A 19 -33.56 44.79 -50.81
C THR A 19 -34.05 46.07 -50.14
N GLN A 20 -35.10 46.67 -50.69
CA GLN A 20 -35.77 47.84 -50.15
C GLN A 20 -37.21 47.50 -49.82
N LEU A 21 -37.66 47.96 -48.66
CA LEU A 21 -39.01 47.76 -48.18
C LEU A 21 -39.55 49.07 -47.61
N THR A 22 -40.63 49.57 -48.19
CA THR A 22 -41.35 50.74 -47.69
C THR A 22 -42.63 50.31 -46.99
N LEU A 23 -42.79 50.72 -45.74
CA LEU A 23 -43.90 50.34 -44.86
C LEU A 23 -44.60 51.57 -44.29
N SER A 24 -45.93 51.56 -44.25
CA SER A 24 -46.72 52.58 -43.55
C SER A 24 -47.47 51.99 -42.37
N LEU A 25 -47.43 52.67 -41.23
CA LEU A 25 -48.33 52.39 -40.11
C LEU A 25 -49.60 53.21 -40.27
N LYS A 26 -50.76 52.56 -40.16
CA LYS A 26 -52.09 53.16 -40.29
C LYS A 26 -52.91 52.96 -39.02
N GLN A 27 -53.78 53.93 -38.74
CA GLN A 27 -54.83 53.83 -37.72
C GLN A 27 -56.15 54.26 -38.36
N GLY A 28 -57.14 53.35 -38.41
CA GLY A 28 -58.45 53.66 -39.02
C GLY A 28 -58.38 54.11 -40.48
N GLY A 29 -57.36 53.71 -41.23
CA GLY A 29 -57.13 54.11 -42.63
C GLY A 29 -56.20 55.31 -42.82
N THR A 30 -55.95 56.12 -41.78
CA THR A 30 -55.01 57.25 -41.84
C THR A 30 -53.57 56.75 -41.69
N VAL A 31 -52.69 57.14 -42.62
CA VAL A 31 -51.24 56.89 -42.50
C VAL A 31 -50.67 57.79 -41.41
N LEU A 32 -50.14 57.17 -40.35
CA LEU A 32 -49.45 57.88 -39.27
C LEU A 32 -48.03 58.24 -39.68
N TRP A 33 -47.34 57.32 -40.37
CA TRP A 33 -45.99 57.50 -40.87
C TRP A 33 -45.63 56.41 -41.89
N THR A 34 -44.56 56.66 -42.65
CA THR A 34 -43.97 55.76 -43.64
C THR A 34 -42.48 55.55 -43.36
N SER A 35 -41.97 54.32 -43.49
CA SER A 35 -40.56 53.93 -43.32
C SER A 35 -40.00 53.33 -44.58
N PRO A 36 -38.93 53.87 -45.16
CA PRO A 36 -38.04 53.06 -45.98
C PRO A 36 -37.12 52.24 -45.06
N LEU A 37 -36.92 50.96 -45.39
CA LEU A 37 -35.91 50.07 -44.82
C LEU A 37 -35.10 49.47 -45.95
N GLN A 38 -33.79 49.33 -45.75
CA GLN A 38 -32.90 48.89 -46.83
C GLN A 38 -31.78 48.00 -46.33
N ILE A 39 -31.65 46.82 -46.93
CA ILE A 39 -30.47 45.95 -46.80
C ILE A 39 -29.66 46.06 -48.09
N ASN A 40 -28.38 46.39 -47.97
CA ASN A 40 -27.49 46.57 -49.11
C ASN A 40 -26.14 45.91 -48.83
N THR A 41 -25.87 44.78 -49.49
CA THR A 41 -24.61 44.03 -49.26
C THR A 41 -23.39 44.78 -49.77
N LYS A 42 -23.53 45.63 -50.80
CA LYS A 42 -22.44 46.49 -51.30
C LYS A 42 -21.96 47.49 -50.24
N ASN A 43 -22.89 48.03 -49.45
CA ASN A 43 -22.59 48.95 -48.35
C ASN A 43 -22.45 48.23 -47.00
N GLN A 44 -22.38 46.89 -46.98
CA GLN A 44 -22.34 46.06 -45.78
C GLN A 44 -23.46 46.35 -44.76
N THR A 45 -24.63 46.79 -45.25
CA THR A 45 -25.79 47.08 -44.40
C THR A 45 -26.67 45.85 -44.35
N PHE A 46 -26.48 45.00 -43.33
CA PHE A 46 -27.23 43.74 -43.14
C PHE A 46 -28.46 43.89 -42.24
N ILE A 47 -28.55 45.01 -41.52
CA ILE A 47 -29.65 45.34 -40.62
C ILE A 47 -30.03 46.80 -40.86
N SER A 48 -31.31 47.05 -41.08
CA SER A 48 -31.87 48.40 -41.15
C SER A 48 -33.03 48.49 -40.17
N THR A 49 -32.88 49.36 -39.17
CA THR A 49 -33.90 49.57 -38.13
C THR A 49 -34.33 51.03 -38.17
N ASN A 50 -35.64 51.26 -38.15
CA ASN A 50 -36.18 52.60 -38.02
C ASN A 50 -37.18 52.69 -36.86
N PHE A 51 -36.95 53.65 -35.98
CA PHE A 51 -37.79 53.95 -34.82
C PHE A 51 -38.50 55.28 -35.01
N TYR A 52 -39.72 55.34 -34.48
CA TYR A 52 -40.57 56.51 -34.57
C TYR A 52 -40.74 57.12 -33.18
N THR A 53 -40.72 58.45 -33.15
CA THR A 53 -40.84 59.24 -31.92
C THR A 53 -42.29 59.41 -31.44
N GLN A 54 -43.28 59.02 -32.24
CA GLN A 54 -44.69 59.05 -31.83
C GLN A 54 -45.06 57.77 -31.07
N ALA A 55 -45.45 57.94 -29.81
CA ALA A 55 -46.01 56.87 -29.00
C ALA A 55 -47.36 56.39 -29.58
N VAL A 56 -47.57 55.07 -29.56
CA VAL A 56 -48.83 54.43 -29.95
C VAL A 56 -49.49 53.81 -28.73
N ASN A 57 -50.80 53.98 -28.56
CA ASN A 57 -51.53 53.48 -27.39
C ASN A 57 -51.95 52.02 -27.60
N CYS A 58 -51.90 51.18 -26.58
CA CYS A 58 -52.43 49.81 -26.69
C CYS A 58 -53.95 49.85 -27.02
N GLY A 59 -54.39 49.02 -27.96
CA GLY A 59 -55.81 48.93 -28.36
C GLY A 59 -56.26 49.92 -29.45
N GLY A 60 -55.35 50.73 -30.02
CA GLY A 60 -55.69 51.75 -31.03
C GLY A 60 -56.08 51.23 -32.43
N GLY A 61 -56.08 49.92 -32.68
CA GLY A 61 -56.48 49.34 -33.97
C GLY A 61 -55.52 49.65 -35.12
N TYR A 62 -54.21 49.56 -34.87
CA TYR A 62 -53.18 49.85 -35.88
C TYR A 62 -53.00 48.71 -36.87
N THR A 63 -52.77 49.05 -38.13
CA THR A 63 -52.36 48.12 -39.18
C THR A 63 -51.09 48.62 -39.83
N PHE A 64 -50.21 47.73 -40.26
CA PHE A 64 -49.08 48.11 -41.10
C PHE A 64 -49.29 47.58 -42.50
N GLN A 65 -48.96 48.39 -43.49
CA GLN A 65 -49.06 48.06 -44.90
C GLN A 65 -47.67 48.12 -45.52
N ILE A 66 -47.32 47.09 -46.29
CA ILE A 66 -46.18 47.17 -47.19
C ILE A 66 -46.63 47.99 -48.40
N ASP A 67 -46.06 49.17 -48.56
CA ASP A 67 -46.40 50.07 -49.67
C ASP A 67 -45.58 49.74 -50.91
N GLN A 68 -44.31 49.38 -50.72
CA GLN A 68 -43.39 49.03 -51.80
C GLN A 68 -42.38 47.98 -51.35
N LYS A 69 -42.05 47.05 -52.24
CA LYS A 69 -41.02 46.03 -52.05
C LYS A 69 -40.20 45.91 -53.32
N ASP A 70 -38.92 46.24 -53.24
CA ASP A 70 -37.97 46.14 -54.35
C ASP A 70 -36.81 45.23 -53.99
N VAL A 71 -36.40 44.40 -54.95
CA VAL A 71 -35.26 43.50 -54.84
C VAL A 71 -34.43 43.62 -56.11
N ILE A 72 -33.14 43.96 -55.95
CA ILE A 72 -32.18 44.06 -57.05
C ILE A 72 -31.05 43.06 -56.77
N GLY A 73 -30.77 42.18 -57.73
CA GLY A 73 -29.79 41.10 -57.58
C GLY A 73 -30.37 39.83 -56.93
N PRO A 74 -29.56 38.80 -56.71
CA PRO A 74 -30.00 37.49 -56.21
C PRO A 74 -30.19 37.51 -54.68
N ALA A 75 -31.05 38.38 -54.17
CA ALA A 75 -31.28 38.48 -52.73
C ALA A 75 -31.94 37.20 -52.18
N PRO A 76 -31.45 36.65 -51.06
CA PRO A 76 -31.95 35.41 -50.48
C PRO A 76 -33.26 35.65 -49.72
N ALA A 77 -34.38 35.57 -50.44
CA ALA A 77 -35.71 35.92 -49.91
C ALA A 77 -36.11 35.12 -48.65
N THR A 78 -35.59 33.91 -48.45
CA THR A 78 -35.86 33.06 -47.28
C THR A 78 -35.12 33.48 -46.02
N ASN A 79 -34.12 34.37 -46.13
CA ASN A 79 -33.23 34.74 -45.04
C ASN A 79 -33.38 36.22 -44.65
N ILE A 80 -34.31 36.94 -45.29
CA ILE A 80 -34.61 38.34 -45.00
C ILE A 80 -35.95 38.42 -44.28
N TYR A 81 -35.94 39.00 -43.08
CA TYR A 81 -37.10 39.07 -42.20
C TYR A 81 -37.44 40.51 -41.83
N LEU A 82 -38.73 40.80 -41.80
CA LEU A 82 -39.27 42.01 -41.19
C LEU A 82 -39.65 41.70 -39.74
N LYS A 83 -39.04 42.40 -38.80
CA LYS A 83 -39.41 42.35 -37.38
C LYS A 83 -40.16 43.62 -37.01
N VAL A 84 -41.28 43.45 -36.33
CA VAL A 84 -42.01 44.56 -35.68
C VAL A 84 -41.45 44.72 -34.28
N LEU A 85 -40.96 45.92 -33.97
CA LEU A 85 -40.37 46.23 -32.68
C LEU A 85 -41.27 47.21 -31.94
N LEU A 86 -41.85 46.76 -30.82
CA LEU A 86 -42.66 47.58 -29.93
C LEU A 86 -41.89 47.78 -28.64
N TYR A 87 -41.75 49.04 -28.23
CA TYR A 87 -41.15 49.40 -26.95
C TYR A 87 -42.16 50.22 -26.16
N ARG A 88 -42.21 49.95 -24.86
CA ARG A 88 -42.96 50.78 -23.92
C ARG A 88 -42.17 52.07 -23.73
N ASP A 89 -42.82 53.20 -24.00
CA ASP A 89 -42.31 54.51 -23.61
C ASP A 89 -42.54 54.65 -22.09
N ASP A 90 -41.45 54.63 -21.32
CA ASP A 90 -41.49 54.74 -19.86
C ASP A 90 -41.50 56.24 -19.49
N ASP A 91 -42.61 56.71 -18.91
CA ASP A 91 -42.85 58.08 -18.45
C ASP A 91 -41.87 58.57 -17.36
N GLN A 92 -41.15 57.62 -16.76
CA GLN A 92 -40.04 57.84 -15.85
C GLN A 92 -38.82 57.08 -16.38
N PRO A 93 -37.96 57.68 -17.23
CA PRO A 93 -36.76 57.02 -17.71
C PRO A 93 -35.76 56.79 -16.56
N PHE A 94 -34.96 55.75 -16.67
CA PHE A 94 -33.91 55.46 -15.70
C PHE A 94 -32.93 56.65 -15.59
N ASN A 95 -32.76 57.19 -14.39
CA ASN A 95 -31.78 58.24 -14.11
C ASN A 95 -30.57 57.65 -13.35
N PRO A 96 -29.38 57.55 -13.98
CA PRO A 96 -28.21 56.94 -13.35
C PRO A 96 -27.67 57.72 -12.13
N ALA A 97 -28.05 58.99 -11.96
CA ALA A 97 -27.65 59.82 -10.82
C ALA A 97 -28.54 59.66 -9.59
N THR A 98 -29.67 58.95 -9.70
CA THR A 98 -30.60 58.76 -8.59
C THR A 98 -29.97 57.93 -7.48
N ALA A 99 -30.10 58.41 -6.24
CA ALA A 99 -29.53 57.74 -5.08
C ALA A 99 -30.31 56.47 -4.70
N LEU A 100 -29.58 55.37 -4.47
CA LEU A 100 -30.10 54.14 -3.90
C LEU A 100 -29.77 54.10 -2.40
N GLN A 101 -30.76 53.76 -1.57
CA GLN A 101 -30.56 53.58 -0.13
C GLN A 101 -30.38 52.10 0.18
N LEU A 102 -29.14 51.68 0.46
CA LEU A 102 -28.81 50.30 0.81
C LEU A 102 -28.87 50.11 2.32
N ASN A 103 -29.57 49.07 2.78
CA ASN A 103 -29.66 48.67 4.18
C ASN A 103 -29.12 47.25 4.34
N CYS A 104 -28.47 46.99 5.47
CA CYS A 104 -27.97 45.67 5.82
C CYS A 104 -28.37 45.32 7.25
N THR A 105 -28.71 44.06 7.50
CA THR A 105 -28.90 43.53 8.86
C THR A 105 -28.19 42.20 8.99
N ASN A 106 -27.44 42.02 10.09
CA ASN A 106 -26.78 40.76 10.38
C ASN A 106 -27.76 39.82 11.08
N GLY A 107 -28.24 38.80 10.37
CA GLY A 107 -29.11 37.74 10.89
C GLY A 107 -28.34 36.57 11.51
N GLY A 108 -27.05 36.74 11.80
CA GLY A 108 -26.17 35.70 12.33
C GLY A 108 -25.57 34.82 11.23
N ARG A 109 -26.36 33.93 10.61
CA ARG A 109 -25.89 33.05 9.51
C ARG A 109 -26.03 33.69 8.13
N GLU A 110 -27.00 34.57 8.00
CA GLU A 110 -27.32 35.25 6.76
C GLU A 110 -27.23 36.76 6.98
N ILE A 111 -26.74 37.47 5.96
CA ILE A 111 -26.77 38.92 5.93
C ILE A 111 -27.93 39.30 5.02
N ASN A 112 -28.96 39.91 5.60
CA ASN A 112 -30.12 40.36 4.85
C ASN A 112 -29.83 41.75 4.31
N LEU A 113 -29.77 41.86 2.99
CA LEU A 113 -29.55 43.09 2.26
C LEU A 113 -30.86 43.51 1.62
N GLY A 114 -31.19 44.79 1.73
CA GLY A 114 -32.35 45.36 1.08
C GLY A 114 -32.07 46.79 0.67
N TRP A 115 -32.68 47.24 -0.42
CA TRP A 115 -32.51 48.62 -0.85
C TRP A 115 -33.80 49.21 -1.41
N THR A 116 -33.89 50.53 -1.30
CA THR A 116 -34.97 51.31 -1.89
C THR A 116 -34.39 52.24 -2.95
N TYR A 117 -35.03 52.23 -4.13
CA TYR A 117 -34.68 53.08 -5.26
C TYR A 117 -35.90 53.91 -5.65
N PRO A 118 -35.84 55.26 -5.59
CA PRO A 118 -37.00 56.12 -5.81
C PRO A 118 -37.37 56.32 -7.30
N GLY A 119 -36.73 55.60 -8.23
CA GLY A 119 -37.03 55.63 -9.66
C GLY A 119 -37.37 54.27 -10.24
N THR A 120 -37.37 54.17 -11.57
CA THR A 120 -37.58 52.92 -12.32
C THR A 120 -36.24 52.21 -12.55
N ALA A 121 -36.01 51.10 -11.87
CA ALA A 121 -34.88 50.21 -12.16
C ALA A 121 -35.41 48.87 -12.70
N ARG A 122 -34.70 48.29 -13.67
CA ARG A 122 -35.04 46.96 -14.20
C ARG A 122 -34.30 45.86 -13.47
N GLU A 123 -33.06 46.14 -13.10
CA GLU A 123 -32.18 45.23 -12.39
C GLU A 123 -31.36 45.99 -11.35
N TYR A 124 -30.69 45.23 -10.49
CA TYR A 124 -29.75 45.71 -9.52
C TYR A 124 -28.48 44.88 -9.58
N ASP A 125 -27.33 45.54 -9.63
CA ASP A 125 -26.05 44.90 -9.41
C ASP A 125 -25.72 45.00 -7.92
N LEU A 126 -25.51 43.86 -7.27
CA LEU A 126 -24.98 43.76 -5.92
C LEU A 126 -23.55 43.24 -5.99
N GLU A 127 -22.65 43.91 -5.27
CA GLU A 127 -21.28 43.47 -5.11
C GLU A 127 -20.86 43.40 -3.65
N TRP A 128 -19.98 42.46 -3.35
CA TRP A 128 -19.32 42.38 -2.05
C TRP A 128 -17.87 41.93 -2.15
N VAL A 129 -17.11 42.35 -1.14
CA VAL A 129 -15.73 41.92 -0.91
C VAL A 129 -15.63 41.34 0.49
N PHE A 130 -15.07 40.14 0.59
CA PHE A 130 -14.63 39.57 1.86
C PHE A 130 -13.13 39.74 2.02
N ILE A 131 -12.72 40.39 3.10
CA ILE A 131 -11.31 40.56 3.48
C ILE A 131 -11.08 39.83 4.80
N ALA A 132 -10.20 38.83 4.80
CA ALA A 132 -9.83 38.08 5.99
C ALA A 132 -8.86 38.88 6.88
N ASP A 133 -8.86 38.60 8.17
CA ASP A 133 -8.01 39.32 9.13
C ASP A 133 -6.51 39.16 8.81
N HIS A 134 -6.10 38.03 8.23
CA HIS A 134 -4.72 37.78 7.84
C HIS A 134 -4.28 38.48 6.54
N GLU A 135 -5.20 39.09 5.79
CA GLU A 135 -4.87 39.81 4.54
C GLU A 135 -4.31 41.21 4.81
N GLY A 136 -4.26 41.67 6.07
CA GLY A 136 -3.53 42.89 6.46
C GLY A 136 -4.14 44.21 5.99
N PHE A 137 -5.44 44.23 5.67
CA PHE A 137 -6.13 45.44 5.22
C PHE A 137 -6.30 46.47 6.37
N THR A 138 -5.74 47.66 6.19
CA THR A 138 -5.77 48.77 7.17
C THR A 138 -6.81 49.85 6.87
N GLY A 139 -7.51 49.75 5.74
CA GLY A 139 -8.55 50.71 5.36
C GLY A 139 -9.79 50.63 6.25
N THR A 140 -10.50 51.75 6.36
CA THR A 140 -11.70 51.89 7.21
C THR A 140 -12.97 52.17 6.41
N THR A 141 -12.86 52.35 5.09
CA THR A 141 -14.00 52.64 4.21
C THR A 141 -14.26 51.51 3.21
N ALA A 142 -15.52 51.39 2.78
CA ALA A 142 -15.90 50.41 1.78
C ALA A 142 -15.16 50.68 0.45
N GLN A 143 -14.99 51.94 0.05
CA GLN A 143 -14.26 52.32 -1.15
C GLN A 143 -12.83 51.76 -1.16
N GLN A 144 -12.12 51.85 -0.03
CA GLN A 144 -10.78 51.27 0.11
C GLN A 144 -10.82 49.73 0.02
N ALA A 145 -11.84 49.08 0.58
CA ALA A 145 -11.99 47.62 0.50
C ALA A 145 -12.22 47.13 -0.94
N PHE A 146 -13.07 47.83 -1.71
CA PHE A 146 -13.33 47.54 -3.12
C PHE A 146 -12.14 47.89 -4.05
N GLN A 147 -11.20 48.71 -3.60
CA GLN A 147 -9.91 48.94 -4.29
C GLN A 147 -8.86 47.88 -3.92
N PHE A 148 -8.95 47.33 -2.71
CA PHE A 148 -7.99 46.36 -2.18
C PHE A 148 -8.16 44.97 -2.80
N LYS A 149 -9.40 44.53 -3.04
CA LYS A 149 -9.69 43.17 -3.50
C LYS A 149 -10.87 43.12 -4.47
N GLU A 150 -10.77 42.22 -5.43
CA GLU A 150 -11.79 42.04 -6.46
C GLU A 150 -13.13 41.59 -5.86
N PRO A 151 -14.25 42.26 -6.20
CA PRO A 151 -15.56 41.92 -5.68
C PRO A 151 -16.22 40.75 -6.40
N VAL A 152 -17.07 40.03 -5.68
CA VAL A 152 -18.07 39.15 -6.31
C VAL A 152 -19.26 40.01 -6.73
N ARG A 153 -19.77 39.82 -7.95
CA ARG A 153 -20.95 40.52 -8.49
C ARG A 153 -22.07 39.53 -8.79
N ILE A 154 -23.29 39.91 -8.42
CA ILE A 154 -24.52 39.28 -8.91
C ILE A 154 -25.49 40.34 -9.42
N THR A 155 -26.33 39.97 -10.37
CA THR A 155 -27.37 40.82 -10.94
C THR A 155 -28.73 40.17 -10.67
N MET A 156 -29.69 40.98 -10.22
CA MET A 156 -31.02 40.50 -9.84
C MET A 156 -32.10 41.53 -10.13
N ALA A 157 -33.33 41.08 -10.40
CA ALA A 157 -34.48 41.96 -10.60
C ALA A 157 -35.14 42.43 -9.29
N VAL A 158 -34.87 41.74 -8.18
CA VAL A 158 -35.48 42.03 -6.87
C VAL A 158 -34.62 42.99 -6.03
N PRO A 159 -35.22 43.86 -5.19
CA PRO A 159 -34.48 44.86 -4.43
C PRO A 159 -33.93 44.35 -3.08
N TYR A 160 -33.67 43.05 -2.96
CA TYR A 160 -33.18 42.43 -1.73
C TYR A 160 -32.37 41.17 -2.02
N TYR A 161 -31.47 40.81 -1.10
CA TYR A 161 -30.68 39.59 -1.19
C TYR A 161 -30.32 39.05 0.19
N ASN A 162 -30.54 37.75 0.40
CA ASN A 162 -30.13 37.06 1.62
C ASN A 162 -28.80 36.36 1.35
N HIS A 163 -27.70 36.96 1.82
CA HIS A 163 -26.37 36.40 1.64
C HIS A 163 -26.05 35.39 2.74
N LEU A 164 -26.20 34.09 2.46
CA LEU A 164 -25.69 33.02 3.30
C LEU A 164 -24.15 33.04 3.28
N HIS A 165 -23.53 33.47 4.37
CA HIS A 165 -22.08 33.62 4.44
C HIS A 165 -21.43 32.44 5.18
N PHE A 166 -20.26 32.04 4.70
CA PHE A 166 -19.43 31.01 5.33
C PHE A 166 -17.97 31.33 5.00
N TYR A 167 -17.36 32.14 5.86
CA TYR A 167 -16.00 32.65 5.69
C TYR A 167 -15.20 32.45 6.98
N GLN A 168 -13.88 32.60 6.88
CA GLN A 168 -12.99 32.73 8.03
C GLN A 168 -13.17 34.08 8.76
N ASN A 169 -12.42 34.30 9.84
CA ASN A 169 -12.42 35.58 10.55
C ASN A 169 -12.03 36.73 9.61
N GLY A 170 -12.86 37.77 9.55
CA GLY A 170 -12.66 38.88 8.63
C GLY A 170 -13.84 39.84 8.58
N LYS A 171 -13.93 40.58 7.47
CA LYS A 171 -14.92 41.65 7.25
C LYS A 171 -15.53 41.56 5.87
N LEU A 172 -16.86 41.70 5.80
CA LEU A 172 -17.63 41.85 4.57
C LEU A 172 -17.99 43.31 4.31
N TRP A 173 -17.86 43.71 3.05
CA TRP A 173 -18.21 45.04 2.55
C TRP A 173 -19.13 44.92 1.35
N TYR A 174 -20.14 45.77 1.26
CA TYR A 174 -21.17 45.71 0.22
C TYR A 174 -21.32 47.02 -0.52
N ARG A 175 -21.68 46.93 -1.81
CA ARG A 175 -22.21 48.04 -2.59
C ARG A 175 -23.28 47.54 -3.55
N ALA A 176 -24.28 48.37 -3.81
CA ALA A 176 -25.33 48.08 -4.78
C ALA A 176 -25.51 49.26 -5.74
N ARG A 177 -25.99 48.99 -6.94
CA ARG A 177 -26.45 50.03 -7.88
C ARG A 177 -27.70 49.58 -8.61
N ALA A 178 -28.55 50.54 -8.93
CA ALA A 178 -29.64 50.33 -9.85
C ALA A 178 -29.12 50.27 -11.29
N VAL A 179 -29.79 49.46 -12.10
CA VAL A 179 -29.50 49.29 -13.52
C VAL A 179 -30.80 49.47 -14.28
N GLY A 180 -30.74 50.34 -15.29
CA GLY A 180 -31.82 50.54 -16.24
C GLY A 180 -31.33 50.31 -17.65
N TYR A 181 -32.13 50.74 -18.60
CA TYR A 181 -31.83 50.63 -20.02
C TYR A 181 -32.10 51.98 -20.69
N HIS A 182 -31.36 52.25 -21.76
CA HIS A 182 -31.50 53.50 -22.47
C HIS A 182 -32.90 53.61 -23.08
N PRO A 183 -33.66 54.70 -22.86
CA PRO A 183 -35.04 54.81 -23.35
C PRO A 183 -35.18 54.63 -24.87
N GLN A 184 -34.17 55.08 -25.63
CA GLN A 184 -34.13 54.97 -27.10
C GLN A 184 -33.40 53.71 -27.61
N PHE A 185 -32.64 53.03 -26.75
CA PHE A 185 -31.86 51.82 -27.10
C PHE A 185 -32.02 50.79 -25.97
N PRO A 186 -33.15 50.07 -25.90
CA PRO A 186 -33.49 49.25 -24.74
C PRO A 186 -32.59 48.01 -24.58
N GLU A 187 -31.80 47.67 -25.59
CA GLU A 187 -30.69 46.72 -25.50
C GLU A 187 -29.44 47.27 -24.79
N HIS A 188 -29.32 48.60 -24.65
CA HIS A 188 -28.18 49.24 -24.01
C HIS A 188 -28.41 49.39 -22.52
N ARG A 189 -27.74 48.53 -21.76
CA ARG A 189 -27.68 48.56 -20.30
C ARG A 189 -27.07 49.87 -19.81
N GLN A 190 -27.82 50.63 -19.00
CA GLN A 190 -27.35 51.86 -18.34
C GLN A 190 -27.09 51.59 -16.86
N LEU A 191 -25.88 51.93 -16.41
CA LEU A 191 -25.43 51.66 -15.04
C LEU A 191 -25.64 52.90 -14.17
N GLY A 192 -26.28 52.73 -13.01
CA GLY A 192 -26.35 53.76 -11.98
C GLY A 192 -25.04 53.90 -11.19
N GLN A 193 -25.00 54.89 -10.30
CA GLN A 193 -23.89 55.05 -9.37
C GLN A 193 -23.85 53.94 -8.31
N TRP A 194 -22.65 53.65 -7.80
CA TRP A 194 -22.46 52.71 -6.70
C TRP A 194 -22.81 53.34 -5.36
N PHE A 195 -23.65 52.66 -4.59
CA PHE A 195 -24.01 53.03 -3.23
C PHE A 195 -23.46 52.00 -2.27
N TYR A 196 -22.63 52.45 -1.34
CA TYR A 196 -22.03 51.61 -0.32
C TYR A 196 -22.97 51.48 0.87
N THR A 197 -22.91 50.35 1.54
CA THR A 197 -23.73 50.16 2.74
C THR A 197 -23.36 51.18 3.83
N PRO A 198 -24.33 51.77 4.53
CA PRO A 198 -24.09 52.62 5.70
C PRO A 198 -23.61 51.82 6.90
N CYS A 199 -23.80 50.49 6.88
CA CYS A 199 -23.10 49.60 7.79
C CYS A 199 -21.59 49.71 7.51
N SER A 200 -20.81 50.24 8.45
CA SER A 200 -19.38 49.94 8.48
C SER A 200 -19.17 48.43 8.33
N SER A 201 -17.99 47.98 7.86
CA SER A 201 -17.64 46.57 7.69
C SER A 201 -18.39 45.58 8.59
N ILE A 202 -19.00 44.57 8.01
CA ILE A 202 -19.67 43.52 8.79
C ILE A 202 -18.61 42.52 9.24
N ALA A 203 -18.33 42.47 10.55
CA ALA A 203 -17.41 41.48 11.11
C ALA A 203 -18.00 40.07 10.97
N ILE A 204 -17.20 39.15 10.43
CA ILE A 204 -17.55 37.74 10.23
C ILE A 204 -16.60 36.92 11.09
N ALA A 205 -17.19 36.04 11.91
CA ALA A 205 -16.46 35.04 12.65
C ALA A 205 -16.45 33.72 11.87
N ASN A 206 -15.33 33.00 11.94
CA ASN A 206 -15.22 31.65 11.42
C ASN A 206 -16.18 30.75 12.20
N GLN A 207 -17.12 30.13 11.49
CA GLN A 207 -18.10 29.24 12.09
C GLN A 207 -17.51 27.86 12.47
N GLN A 208 -16.32 27.54 11.97
CA GLN A 208 -15.63 26.24 12.11
C GLN A 208 -14.10 26.48 12.18
N ASP A 209 -13.64 27.10 13.25
CA ASP A 209 -12.22 27.40 13.49
C ASP A 209 -11.40 26.17 13.95
N ASP A 210 -12.08 25.11 14.39
CA ASP A 210 -11.48 23.86 14.85
C ASP A 210 -11.41 22.77 13.74
N ARG A 211 -11.71 23.11 12.49
CA ARG A 211 -11.78 22.17 11.36
C ARG A 211 -11.13 22.73 10.10
N ASN A 212 -10.53 21.84 9.32
CA ASN A 212 -10.07 22.15 7.97
C ASN A 212 -11.25 22.03 7.01
N TRP A 213 -11.53 23.07 6.24
CA TRP A 213 -12.59 23.06 5.24
C TRP A 213 -12.22 23.85 3.99
N GLN A 214 -12.82 23.48 2.87
CA GLN A 214 -12.76 24.21 1.62
C GLN A 214 -14.19 24.51 1.17
N MET A 215 -14.43 25.73 0.71
CA MET A 215 -15.73 26.13 0.16
C MET A 215 -15.60 26.53 -1.31
N GLN A 216 -16.57 26.11 -2.11
CA GLN A 216 -16.80 26.60 -3.46
C GLN A 216 -18.24 27.14 -3.56
N THR A 217 -18.40 28.34 -4.12
CA THR A 217 -19.73 28.90 -4.44
C THR A 217 -19.85 29.07 -5.94
N ALA A 218 -20.90 28.52 -6.53
CA ALA A 218 -21.30 28.75 -7.91
C ALA A 218 -22.53 29.65 -7.94
N PHE A 219 -22.54 30.62 -8.85
CA PHE A 219 -23.63 31.57 -9.04
C PHE A 219 -24.33 31.29 -10.37
N ALA A 220 -25.64 31.49 -10.38
CA ALA A 220 -26.48 31.50 -11.57
C ALA A 220 -27.23 32.83 -11.66
N GLU A 221 -28.05 33.00 -12.70
CA GLU A 221 -28.91 34.16 -12.89
C GLU A 221 -29.83 34.41 -11.68
N ASP A 222 -30.31 35.64 -11.53
CA ASP A 222 -31.19 36.10 -10.45
C ASP A 222 -30.60 35.94 -9.03
N GLY A 223 -29.27 35.90 -8.90
CA GLY A 223 -28.61 35.76 -7.60
C GLY A 223 -28.75 34.37 -6.98
N LYS A 224 -29.18 33.35 -7.74
CA LYS A 224 -29.23 31.96 -7.27
C LYS A 224 -27.82 31.41 -7.06
N THR A 225 -27.62 30.65 -5.98
CA THR A 225 -26.30 30.13 -5.61
C THR A 225 -26.35 28.68 -5.16
N LYS A 226 -25.26 27.96 -5.47
CA LYS A 226 -24.93 26.65 -4.93
C LYS A 226 -23.64 26.77 -4.14
N LYS A 227 -23.69 26.49 -2.84
CA LYS A 227 -22.52 26.48 -1.95
C LYS A 227 -22.17 25.05 -1.60
N VAL A 228 -20.91 24.67 -1.81
CA VAL A 228 -20.37 23.35 -1.45
C VAL A 228 -19.24 23.54 -0.47
N VAL A 229 -19.36 22.95 0.73
CA VAL A 229 -18.31 22.94 1.76
C VAL A 229 -17.84 21.50 1.95
N GLN A 230 -16.53 21.28 1.81
CA GLN A 230 -15.87 20.01 2.08
C GLN A 230 -15.06 20.13 3.36
N TYR A 231 -15.27 19.21 4.28
CA TYR A 231 -14.53 19.10 5.53
C TYR A 231 -13.46 18.03 5.43
N PHE A 232 -12.28 18.32 5.96
CA PHE A 232 -11.11 17.46 5.94
C PHE A 232 -10.62 17.15 7.35
N ASP A 233 -9.99 16.00 7.52
CA ASP A 233 -9.21 15.71 8.73
C ASP A 233 -7.80 16.32 8.67
N GLY A 234 -6.99 16.10 9.72
CA GLY A 234 -5.61 16.57 9.78
C GLY A 234 -4.68 15.99 8.71
N THR A 235 -5.09 14.93 8.02
CA THR A 235 -4.37 14.30 6.90
C THR A 235 -4.91 14.73 5.53
N GLN A 236 -5.74 15.77 5.49
CA GLN A 236 -6.40 16.29 4.29
C GLN A 236 -7.33 15.28 3.60
N ARG A 237 -7.83 14.28 4.33
CA ARG A 237 -8.83 13.34 3.81
C ARG A 237 -10.23 13.91 4.02
N ALA A 238 -11.04 13.96 2.95
CA ALA A 238 -12.40 14.47 3.00
C ALA A 238 -13.31 13.58 3.85
N ARG A 239 -13.99 14.15 4.84
CA ARG A 239 -14.86 13.42 5.79
C ARG A 239 -16.34 13.67 5.54
N GLN A 240 -16.69 14.91 5.22
CA GLN A 240 -18.09 15.31 5.04
C GLN A 240 -18.17 16.39 3.96
N SER A 241 -19.14 16.24 3.06
CA SER A 241 -19.45 17.23 2.03
C SER A 241 -20.86 17.76 2.25
N GLN A 242 -21.01 19.08 2.24
CA GLN A 242 -22.28 19.77 2.43
C GLN A 242 -22.59 20.65 1.24
N THR A 243 -23.76 20.47 0.65
CA THR A 243 -24.24 21.28 -0.47
C THR A 243 -25.51 22.01 -0.05
N ASN A 244 -25.49 23.35 -0.12
CA ASN A 244 -26.66 24.19 0.08
C ASN A 244 -27.12 24.79 -1.26
N LEU A 245 -28.42 24.71 -1.51
CA LEU A 245 -29.08 25.34 -2.66
C LEU A 245 -29.92 26.51 -2.15
N SER A 246 -29.68 27.70 -2.70
CA SER A 246 -30.33 28.94 -2.21
C SER A 246 -31.83 29.02 -2.48
N THR A 247 -32.35 28.22 -3.41
CA THR A 247 -33.77 28.22 -3.80
C THR A 247 -34.63 27.38 -2.85
N GLU A 248 -34.13 26.23 -2.43
CA GLU A 248 -34.86 25.29 -1.57
C GLU A 248 -34.59 25.53 -0.08
N ASN A 249 -33.53 26.29 0.25
CA ASN A 249 -33.03 26.47 1.62
C ASN A 249 -32.69 25.13 2.33
N ILE A 250 -32.27 24.14 1.55
CA ILE A 250 -31.93 22.80 2.03
C ILE A 250 -30.42 22.60 1.92
N THR A 251 -29.81 22.13 3.02
CA THR A 251 -28.44 21.60 3.01
C THR A 251 -28.48 20.07 2.95
N VAL A 252 -27.92 19.53 1.87
CA VAL A 252 -27.71 18.10 1.68
C VAL A 252 -26.30 17.74 2.14
N THR A 253 -26.17 16.70 2.96
CA THR A 253 -24.90 16.26 3.52
C THR A 253 -24.59 14.82 3.11
N SER A 254 -23.34 14.56 2.73
CA SER A 254 -22.80 13.22 2.52
C SER A 254 -21.53 13.01 3.34
N GLU A 255 -21.22 11.75 3.65
CA GLU A 255 -20.06 11.37 4.45
C GLU A 255 -19.25 10.28 3.74
N THR A 256 -17.93 10.38 3.88
CA THR A 256 -16.98 9.41 3.36
C THR A 256 -16.15 8.85 4.51
N LEU A 257 -16.08 7.52 4.60
CA LEU A 257 -15.29 6.82 5.61
C LEU A 257 -14.15 6.04 4.96
N TYR A 258 -13.14 5.77 5.77
CA TYR A 258 -11.88 5.19 5.32
C TYR A 258 -11.61 3.89 6.07
N ASP A 259 -11.00 2.92 5.40
CA ASP A 259 -10.57 1.66 6.00
C ASP A 259 -9.44 1.85 7.02
N PHE A 260 -8.97 0.77 7.67
CA PHE A 260 -7.87 0.82 8.62
C PHE A 260 -6.56 1.34 8.01
N GLU A 261 -6.33 1.13 6.72
CA GLU A 261 -5.16 1.63 5.97
C GLU A 261 -5.29 3.10 5.53
N GLY A 262 -6.47 3.70 5.67
CA GLY A 262 -6.71 5.10 5.32
C GLY A 262 -7.03 5.33 3.84
N ARG A 263 -7.49 4.30 3.12
CA ARG A 263 -8.06 4.38 1.78
C ARG A 263 -9.56 4.62 1.85
N LYS A 264 -10.11 5.31 0.84
CA LYS A 264 -11.54 5.66 0.79
C LYS A 264 -12.38 4.39 0.61
N SER A 265 -13.07 3.94 1.65
CA SER A 265 -13.76 2.64 1.61
C SER A 265 -15.27 2.77 1.59
N VAL A 266 -15.87 3.73 2.28
CA VAL A 266 -17.33 3.85 2.36
C VAL A 266 -17.79 5.22 1.87
N ASP A 267 -18.79 5.23 1.00
CA ASP A 267 -19.53 6.42 0.60
C ASP A 267 -20.98 6.29 1.06
N ILE A 268 -21.38 7.15 1.99
CA ILE A 268 -22.74 7.20 2.51
C ILE A 268 -23.58 8.09 1.60
N LEU A 269 -24.80 7.65 1.28
CA LEU A 269 -25.71 8.42 0.46
C LEU A 269 -25.96 9.81 1.06
N SER A 270 -26.04 10.78 0.16
CA SER A 270 -26.42 12.15 0.50
C SER A 270 -27.84 12.20 1.05
N ALA A 271 -28.03 12.88 2.17
CA ALA A 271 -29.37 13.11 2.72
C ALA A 271 -29.54 14.54 3.19
N PRO A 272 -30.77 15.08 3.16
CA PRO A 272 -31.05 16.36 3.81
C PRO A 272 -30.70 16.24 5.29
N SER A 273 -29.86 17.16 5.77
CA SER A 273 -29.72 17.35 7.21
C SER A 273 -31.07 17.88 7.71
N GLY A 274 -31.77 17.13 8.58
CA GLY A 274 -33.22 17.25 8.86
C GLY A 274 -33.80 18.60 9.32
N ALA A 275 -35.04 18.60 9.84
CA ALA A 275 -35.83 19.81 10.14
C ALA A 275 -35.20 20.84 11.12
N GLN A 276 -34.03 20.53 11.70
CA GLN A 276 -33.22 21.40 12.54
C GLN A 276 -32.12 22.19 11.75
N TYR A 277 -32.06 22.08 10.41
CA TYR A 277 -30.94 22.58 9.60
C TYR A 277 -31.35 23.47 8.40
N ASN A 278 -32.03 24.57 8.72
CA ASN A 278 -32.07 25.79 7.90
C ASN A 278 -30.63 26.22 7.52
N ASN A 279 -30.33 26.31 6.22
CA ASN A 279 -29.20 27.05 5.64
C ASN A 279 -27.90 27.06 6.46
N ALA A 280 -27.49 25.90 6.99
CA ALA A 280 -26.31 25.78 7.84
C ALA A 280 -25.28 24.88 7.19
N LEU A 281 -24.11 25.44 6.91
CA LEU A 281 -22.97 24.74 6.30
C LEU A 281 -21.96 24.23 7.34
N THR A 282 -22.30 24.27 8.63
CA THR A 282 -21.46 23.78 9.74
C THR A 282 -21.41 22.25 9.79
N PHE A 283 -20.26 21.68 10.16
CA PHE A 283 -20.04 20.24 10.30
C PHE A 283 -21.14 19.56 11.14
N LYS A 284 -21.63 18.40 10.69
CA LYS A 284 -22.68 17.61 11.36
C LYS A 284 -22.06 16.37 12.03
N PRO A 285 -21.73 16.40 13.33
CA PRO A 285 -21.20 15.22 14.00
C PRO A 285 -22.28 14.14 14.17
N GLY A 286 -21.90 12.88 13.98
CA GLY A 286 -22.79 11.73 14.25
C GLY A 286 -24.04 11.69 13.37
N LEU A 287 -23.94 12.16 12.13
CA LEU A 287 -25.06 12.21 11.18
C LEU A 287 -25.51 10.80 10.77
N ASN A 288 -24.57 9.88 10.56
CA ASN A 288 -24.83 8.50 10.20
C ASN A 288 -24.13 7.58 11.20
N ASN A 289 -24.87 7.09 12.19
CA ASN A 289 -24.32 6.18 13.21
C ASN A 289 -24.63 4.73 12.84
N PHE A 290 -23.59 3.90 12.84
CA PHE A 290 -23.75 2.46 12.67
C PHE A 290 -24.42 1.81 13.87
N ALA A 291 -25.19 0.76 13.60
CA ALA A 291 -25.78 -0.15 14.54
C ALA A 291 -25.37 -1.58 14.13
N ALA A 292 -24.57 -2.23 14.98
CA ALA A 292 -24.18 -3.62 14.76
C ALA A 292 -25.25 -4.55 15.36
N SER A 293 -25.76 -5.49 14.55
CA SER A 293 -26.64 -6.57 15.01
C SER A 293 -25.90 -7.90 15.20
N ASP A 294 -24.76 -8.07 14.51
CA ASP A 294 -23.96 -9.29 14.58
C ASP A 294 -23.11 -9.34 15.88
N PRO A 295 -23.17 -10.44 16.66
CA PRO A 295 -22.44 -10.55 17.93
C PRO A 295 -20.91 -10.41 17.81
N LEU A 296 -20.32 -10.89 16.72
CA LEU A 296 -18.88 -10.78 16.48
C LEU A 296 -18.49 -9.33 16.20
N ILE A 297 -19.29 -8.61 15.41
CA ILE A 297 -19.08 -7.17 15.19
C ILE A 297 -19.27 -6.39 16.49
N VAL A 298 -20.33 -6.66 17.26
CA VAL A 298 -20.61 -6.00 18.55
C VAL A 298 -19.42 -6.19 19.50
N ALA A 299 -18.88 -7.40 19.62
CA ALA A 299 -17.76 -7.69 20.52
C ALA A 299 -16.43 -7.03 20.09
N ARG A 300 -16.28 -6.70 18.80
CA ARG A 300 -15.04 -6.15 18.22
C ARG A 300 -15.10 -4.64 17.99
N THR A 301 -16.29 -4.06 18.03
CA THR A 301 -16.51 -2.63 17.84
C THR A 301 -16.45 -1.88 19.17
N SER A 302 -15.76 -0.74 19.18
CA SER A 302 -15.65 0.16 20.32
C SER A 302 -15.55 1.61 19.86
N ALA A 303 -15.49 2.56 20.80
CA ALA A 303 -15.24 3.96 20.49
C ALA A 303 -13.95 4.20 19.68
N THR A 304 -12.95 3.31 19.81
CA THR A 304 -11.67 3.38 19.09
C THR A 304 -11.61 2.47 17.85
N ARG A 305 -12.52 1.50 17.72
CA ARG A 305 -12.56 0.53 16.62
C ARG A 305 -13.82 0.66 15.74
N LYS A 306 -14.35 1.87 15.60
CA LYS A 306 -15.58 2.16 14.82
C LYS A 306 -15.52 1.68 13.36
N LYS A 307 -14.32 1.58 12.75
CA LYS A 307 -14.16 1.10 11.37
C LYS A 307 -14.57 -0.36 11.18
N TYR A 308 -14.56 -1.15 12.26
CA TYR A 308 -14.95 -2.57 12.24
C TYR A 308 -16.45 -2.79 11.92
N HIS A 309 -17.26 -1.73 11.84
CA HIS A 309 -18.61 -1.82 11.31
C HIS A 309 -18.67 -2.20 9.82
N TYR A 310 -17.63 -1.88 9.05
CA TYR A 310 -17.55 -2.12 7.61
C TYR A 310 -16.22 -2.75 7.17
N ASP A 311 -15.14 -2.52 7.90
CA ASP A 311 -13.82 -3.10 7.64
C ASP A 311 -13.54 -4.23 8.64
N ASN A 312 -14.14 -5.39 8.38
CA ASN A 312 -14.29 -6.49 9.35
C ASN A 312 -13.78 -7.86 8.87
N ALA A 313 -12.94 -7.87 7.83
CA ALA A 313 -12.39 -9.09 7.21
C ALA A 313 -13.46 -10.06 6.64
N GLY A 314 -14.57 -9.53 6.13
CA GLY A 314 -15.60 -10.30 5.42
C GLY A 314 -16.76 -10.78 6.31
N ALA A 315 -16.84 -10.32 7.56
CA ALA A 315 -18.00 -10.51 8.41
C ALA A 315 -19.19 -9.64 7.96
N GLN A 316 -20.37 -9.88 8.52
CA GLN A 316 -21.56 -9.11 8.17
C GLN A 316 -21.40 -7.63 8.52
N ASN A 317 -21.65 -6.77 7.54
CA ASN A 317 -21.60 -5.34 7.72
C ASN A 317 -22.73 -4.80 8.62
N SER A 318 -22.44 -3.73 9.36
CA SER A 318 -23.42 -3.06 10.21
C SER A 318 -24.35 -2.14 9.42
N THR A 319 -25.60 -2.01 9.85
CA THR A 319 -26.53 -1.03 9.28
C THR A 319 -26.28 0.36 9.86
N ILE A 320 -26.76 1.40 9.19
CA ILE A 320 -26.86 2.76 9.76
C ILE A 320 -28.26 2.90 10.37
N ASN A 321 -28.33 3.47 11.58
CA ASN A 321 -29.60 3.62 12.30
C ASN A 321 -30.59 4.55 11.57
N THR A 322 -31.87 4.40 11.84
CA THR A 322 -32.94 5.18 11.20
C THR A 322 -33.29 6.45 11.95
N THR A 323 -32.43 6.92 12.86
CA THR A 323 -32.73 8.06 13.75
C THR A 323 -32.35 9.40 13.11
N ASN A 324 -31.29 9.44 12.30
CA ASN A 324 -30.81 10.65 11.65
C ASN A 324 -30.13 10.36 10.31
N GLY A 325 -29.76 11.44 9.60
CA GLY A 325 -28.98 11.37 8.37
C GLY A 325 -29.63 10.57 7.26
N ALA A 326 -28.79 9.83 6.53
CA ALA A 326 -29.21 9.00 5.41
C ALA A 326 -30.04 7.80 5.86
N GLY A 327 -29.72 7.22 7.02
CA GLY A 327 -30.46 6.09 7.57
C GLY A 327 -31.92 6.44 7.88
N LEU A 328 -32.20 7.65 8.38
CA LEU A 328 -33.57 8.15 8.52
C LEU A 328 -34.22 8.40 7.14
N TYR A 329 -33.54 9.12 6.25
CA TYR A 329 -34.11 9.59 4.98
C TYR A 329 -34.49 8.45 4.02
N TYR A 330 -33.64 7.42 3.90
CA TYR A 330 -33.87 6.24 3.06
C TYR A 330 -34.49 5.08 3.86
N SER A 331 -35.47 5.38 4.71
CA SER A 331 -36.22 4.40 5.49
C SER A 331 -37.69 4.76 5.60
N PRO A 332 -38.57 3.81 5.95
CA PRO A 332 -39.98 4.09 6.25
C PRO A 332 -40.18 5.06 7.42
N ALA A 333 -39.16 5.25 8.27
CA ALA A 333 -39.21 6.20 9.39
C ALA A 333 -38.98 7.66 8.95
N ASN A 334 -38.67 7.92 7.67
CA ASN A 334 -38.40 9.26 7.16
C ASN A 334 -39.59 10.20 7.41
N THR A 335 -39.46 11.18 8.29
CA THR A 335 -40.46 12.23 8.56
C THR A 335 -40.13 13.58 7.88
N GLN A 336 -39.09 13.63 7.04
CA GLN A 336 -38.61 14.86 6.40
C GLN A 336 -39.43 15.22 5.16
N GLY A 337 -39.90 16.46 5.08
CA GLY A 337 -40.70 16.99 3.97
C GLY A 337 -42.21 17.01 4.27
N THR A 338 -42.92 17.93 3.64
CA THR A 338 -44.36 18.15 3.86
C THR A 338 -45.26 17.27 2.99
N ASP A 339 -44.74 16.77 1.86
CA ASP A 339 -45.49 15.92 0.93
C ASP A 339 -45.31 14.44 1.28
N VAL A 340 -46.38 13.84 1.83
CA VAL A 340 -46.39 12.45 2.26
C VAL A 340 -46.38 11.48 1.06
N GLU A 341 -46.95 11.87 -0.09
CA GLU A 341 -47.02 11.00 -1.26
C GLU A 341 -45.68 10.95 -1.99
N ILE A 342 -44.98 12.09 -2.12
CA ILE A 342 -43.62 12.12 -2.67
C ILE A 342 -42.65 11.34 -1.76
N ARG A 343 -42.81 11.43 -0.43
CA ARG A 343 -41.98 10.66 0.52
C ARG A 343 -42.10 9.14 0.32
N LYS A 344 -43.28 8.63 -0.04
CA LYS A 344 -43.49 7.18 -0.31
C LYS A 344 -42.72 6.70 -1.54
N LEU A 345 -42.29 7.60 -2.43
CA LEU A 345 -41.49 7.27 -3.61
C LEU A 345 -39.98 7.12 -3.28
N ILE A 346 -39.55 7.48 -2.07
CA ILE A 346 -38.16 7.34 -1.64
C ILE A 346 -37.86 5.85 -1.37
N PRO A 347 -36.83 5.26 -2.02
CA PRO A 347 -36.48 3.86 -1.79
C PRO A 347 -36.05 3.57 -0.35
N ASN A 348 -36.45 2.41 0.16
CA ASN A 348 -35.97 1.89 1.44
C ASN A 348 -34.65 1.14 1.24
N SER A 349 -33.63 1.55 1.99
CA SER A 349 -32.29 0.94 2.00
C SER A 349 -32.13 -0.26 2.94
N GLU A 350 -33.12 -0.49 3.81
CA GLU A 350 -33.05 -1.45 4.93
C GLU A 350 -31.83 -1.25 5.85
N GLY A 351 -31.36 0.00 5.97
CA GLY A 351 -30.22 0.37 6.82
C GLY A 351 -28.86 0.32 6.13
N TYR A 352 -28.76 -0.19 4.91
CA TYR A 352 -27.52 -0.20 4.11
C TYR A 352 -27.46 1.00 3.18
N VAL A 353 -27.45 2.22 3.72
CA VAL A 353 -27.46 3.51 2.97
C VAL A 353 -26.10 3.92 2.43
N TYR A 354 -25.19 2.98 2.22
CA TYR A 354 -23.82 3.26 1.81
C TYR A 354 -23.32 2.21 0.82
N SER A 355 -22.43 2.64 -0.07
CA SER A 355 -21.61 1.74 -0.87
C SER A 355 -20.25 1.56 -0.21
N GLN A 356 -19.65 0.41 -0.42
CA GLN A 356 -18.34 0.07 0.10
C GLN A 356 -17.41 -0.38 -1.03
N THR A 357 -16.14 0.01 -0.95
CA THR A 357 -15.04 -0.45 -1.79
C THR A 357 -14.02 -1.14 -0.90
N GLU A 358 -13.75 -2.42 -1.20
CA GLU A 358 -12.68 -3.22 -0.59
C GLU A 358 -11.51 -3.25 -1.58
N TYR A 359 -10.29 -3.06 -1.08
CA TYR A 359 -9.06 -3.03 -1.89
C TYR A 359 -8.25 -4.32 -1.72
N LEU A 360 -7.34 -4.58 -2.64
CA LEU A 360 -6.34 -5.64 -2.49
C LEU A 360 -5.32 -5.28 -1.41
N ASN A 361 -4.86 -6.29 -0.68
CA ASN A 361 -3.83 -6.17 0.37
C ASN A 361 -2.40 -6.23 -0.21
N ASP A 362 -2.20 -5.72 -1.44
CA ASP A 362 -0.93 -5.77 -2.17
C ASP A 362 -0.26 -4.40 -2.33
N GLY A 363 -0.81 -3.37 -1.67
CA GLY A 363 -0.30 -2.00 -1.74
C GLY A 363 -0.56 -1.27 -3.06
N THR A 364 -1.21 -1.90 -4.04
CA THR A 364 -1.46 -1.28 -5.36
C THR A 364 -2.63 -0.31 -5.36
N GLY A 365 -3.49 -0.36 -4.34
CA GLY A 365 -4.73 0.41 -4.30
C GLY A 365 -5.79 -0.06 -5.29
N ARG A 366 -5.61 -1.23 -5.91
CA ARG A 366 -6.60 -1.84 -6.81
C ARG A 366 -7.81 -2.34 -6.01
N VAL A 367 -9.00 -2.19 -6.59
CA VAL A 367 -10.27 -2.60 -5.99
C VAL A 367 -10.37 -4.12 -6.07
N LYS A 368 -10.72 -4.79 -4.98
CA LYS A 368 -11.02 -6.22 -4.93
C LYS A 368 -12.51 -6.45 -5.14
N ARG A 369 -13.35 -5.72 -4.42
CA ARG A 369 -14.82 -5.80 -4.48
C ARG A 369 -15.44 -4.43 -4.25
N GLN A 370 -16.59 -4.19 -4.86
CA GLN A 370 -17.37 -2.98 -4.65
C GLN A 370 -18.84 -3.33 -4.45
N SER A 371 -19.42 -2.84 -3.38
CA SER A 371 -20.83 -3.00 -3.05
C SER A 371 -21.66 -1.87 -3.68
N GLY A 372 -22.94 -2.17 -3.94
CA GLY A 372 -23.94 -1.14 -4.19
C GLY A 372 -24.55 -0.63 -2.88
N VAL A 373 -25.67 0.07 -3.01
CA VAL A 373 -26.48 0.54 -1.87
C VAL A 373 -27.70 -0.37 -1.70
N GLY A 374 -28.11 -0.58 -0.46
CA GLY A 374 -29.23 -1.44 -0.10
C GLY A 374 -28.80 -2.85 0.28
N ARG A 375 -29.65 -3.53 1.05
CA ARG A 375 -29.35 -4.83 1.66
C ARG A 375 -28.87 -5.90 0.68
N GLU A 376 -29.42 -5.93 -0.53
CA GLU A 376 -29.10 -6.98 -1.51
C GLU A 376 -27.79 -6.74 -2.25
N PHE A 377 -27.30 -5.50 -2.24
CA PHE A 377 -26.03 -5.11 -2.86
C PHE A 377 -24.93 -4.86 -1.83
N ARG A 378 -25.13 -5.26 -0.57
CA ARG A 378 -24.12 -5.12 0.50
C ARG A 378 -22.87 -5.96 0.21
N MET A 379 -21.74 -5.54 0.77
CA MET A 379 -20.42 -6.13 0.51
C MET A 379 -20.33 -7.61 0.88
N ASP A 380 -20.93 -7.99 2.01
CA ASP A 380 -21.02 -9.35 2.52
C ASP A 380 -22.11 -10.20 1.82
N GLY A 381 -22.77 -9.64 0.81
CA GLY A 381 -23.77 -10.32 0.00
C GLY A 381 -23.21 -10.98 -1.27
N GLY A 382 -24.08 -11.66 -2.03
CA GLY A 382 -23.73 -12.33 -3.28
C GLY A 382 -23.65 -11.42 -4.51
N LYS A 383 -24.06 -10.15 -4.42
CA LYS A 383 -24.20 -9.22 -5.56
C LYS A 383 -23.22 -8.05 -5.55
N ALA A 384 -22.15 -8.12 -4.75
CA ALA A 384 -21.06 -7.16 -4.86
C ALA A 384 -20.30 -7.38 -6.18
N THR A 385 -19.95 -6.29 -6.86
CA THR A 385 -19.10 -6.33 -8.06
C THR A 385 -17.70 -6.77 -7.66
N ARG A 386 -17.15 -7.79 -8.33
CA ARG A 386 -15.83 -8.35 -8.00
C ARG A 386 -14.84 -8.06 -9.11
N TYR A 387 -13.62 -7.71 -8.75
CA TYR A 387 -12.55 -7.33 -9.66
C TYR A 387 -11.38 -8.29 -9.47
N PHE A 388 -10.91 -8.87 -10.56
CA PHE A 388 -9.81 -9.82 -10.57
C PHE A 388 -8.78 -9.39 -11.62
N TYR A 389 -7.50 -9.59 -11.30
CA TYR A 389 -6.38 -9.07 -12.09
C TYR A 389 -5.37 -10.17 -12.37
N GLY A 390 -4.95 -10.27 -13.64
CA GLY A 390 -3.98 -11.27 -14.09
C GLY A 390 -3.21 -10.80 -15.33
N SER A 391 -2.38 -11.71 -15.86
CA SER A 391 -1.65 -11.52 -17.11
C SER A 391 -2.41 -12.13 -18.28
N ALA A 392 -2.29 -11.53 -19.47
CA ALA A 392 -2.83 -12.14 -20.68
C ALA A 392 -1.95 -13.31 -21.16
N ALA A 393 -2.58 -14.38 -21.68
CA ALA A 393 -1.83 -15.50 -22.24
C ALA A 393 -1.47 -15.27 -23.72
N PRO A 394 -0.27 -15.68 -24.20
CA PRO A 394 0.10 -15.54 -25.62
C PRO A 394 -0.91 -16.18 -26.59
N ALA A 395 -1.42 -17.37 -26.26
CA ALA A 395 -2.40 -18.09 -27.09
C ALA A 395 -3.73 -17.34 -27.20
N GLU A 396 -4.15 -16.68 -26.12
CA GLU A 396 -5.38 -15.90 -26.06
C GLU A 396 -5.26 -14.62 -26.91
N LEU A 397 -4.16 -13.88 -26.74
CA LEU A 397 -3.88 -12.68 -27.52
C LEU A 397 -3.76 -12.96 -29.02
N LYS A 398 -3.06 -14.04 -29.40
CA LYS A 398 -2.95 -14.47 -30.80
C LYS A 398 -4.30 -14.86 -31.40
N ARG A 399 -5.20 -15.43 -30.60
CA ARG A 399 -6.57 -15.75 -31.03
C ARG A 399 -7.42 -14.50 -31.29
N LEU A 400 -7.19 -13.42 -30.55
CA LEU A 400 -7.90 -12.15 -30.72
C LEU A 400 -7.34 -11.30 -31.87
N PHE A 401 -6.02 -11.17 -31.97
CA PHE A 401 -5.36 -10.20 -32.85
C PHE A 401 -4.58 -10.83 -34.01
N GLY A 402 -4.42 -12.16 -34.04
CA GLY A 402 -3.52 -12.87 -34.94
C GLY A 402 -2.07 -12.89 -34.44
N ASN A 403 -1.19 -13.58 -35.17
CA ASN A 403 0.20 -13.80 -34.75
C ASN A 403 1.13 -12.59 -34.92
N THR A 404 0.81 -11.66 -35.82
CA THR A 404 1.71 -10.56 -36.22
C THR A 404 1.34 -9.22 -35.60
N ASN A 405 0.10 -9.06 -35.13
CA ASN A 405 -0.42 -7.77 -34.68
C ASN A 405 -0.40 -7.61 -33.15
N VAL A 406 0.28 -8.52 -32.44
CA VAL A 406 0.36 -8.48 -30.98
C VAL A 406 1.80 -8.66 -30.51
N GLY A 407 2.19 -7.86 -29.53
CA GLY A 407 3.52 -7.92 -28.92
C GLY A 407 3.68 -9.10 -27.95
N ASN A 408 4.75 -9.06 -27.17
CA ASN A 408 5.00 -10.05 -26.12
C ASN A 408 3.91 -9.97 -25.02
N ALA A 409 3.28 -11.11 -24.72
CA ALA A 409 2.17 -11.22 -23.75
C ALA A 409 2.52 -10.73 -22.34
N SER A 410 3.80 -10.78 -21.95
CA SER A 410 4.28 -10.26 -20.66
C SER A 410 4.04 -8.76 -20.44
N HIS A 411 3.79 -8.01 -21.52
CA HIS A 411 3.47 -6.58 -21.48
C HIS A 411 1.96 -6.29 -21.48
N TYR A 412 1.10 -7.33 -21.42
CA TYR A 412 -0.34 -7.17 -21.44
C TYR A 412 -0.99 -7.66 -20.15
N LYS A 413 -1.92 -6.86 -19.64
CA LYS A 413 -2.71 -7.16 -18.44
C LYS A 413 -4.09 -7.65 -18.87
N LYS A 414 -4.70 -8.50 -18.05
CA LYS A 414 -6.08 -8.95 -18.20
C LYS A 414 -6.83 -8.66 -16.92
N ASN A 415 -7.93 -7.92 -17.03
CA ASN A 415 -8.80 -7.59 -15.91
C ASN A 415 -10.16 -8.25 -16.13
N LEU A 416 -10.72 -8.80 -15.05
CA LEU A 416 -12.01 -9.46 -15.04
C LEU A 416 -12.91 -8.75 -14.01
N VAL A 417 -14.11 -8.36 -14.44
CA VAL A 417 -15.12 -7.72 -13.60
C VAL A 417 -16.37 -8.59 -13.63
N VAL A 418 -16.83 -9.03 -12.47
CA VAL A 418 -18.10 -9.76 -12.31
C VAL A 418 -19.12 -8.77 -11.75
N ASP A 419 -20.18 -8.51 -12.48
CA ASP A 419 -21.23 -7.58 -12.04
C ASP A 419 -22.22 -8.23 -11.05
N ALA A 420 -23.16 -7.43 -10.55
CA ALA A 420 -24.18 -7.87 -9.60
C ALA A 420 -25.16 -8.92 -10.15
N ASN A 421 -25.21 -9.11 -11.48
CA ASN A 421 -26.01 -10.14 -12.15
C ASN A 421 -25.19 -11.41 -12.42
N GLY A 422 -23.89 -11.43 -12.10
CA GLY A 422 -22.98 -12.54 -12.38
C GLY A 422 -22.39 -12.51 -13.80
N GLN A 423 -22.63 -11.48 -14.60
CA GLN A 423 -22.02 -11.36 -15.92
C GLN A 423 -20.55 -10.99 -15.78
N VAL A 424 -19.69 -11.75 -16.46
CA VAL A 424 -18.26 -11.47 -16.50
C VAL A 424 -17.93 -10.59 -17.69
N SER A 425 -17.23 -9.49 -17.42
CA SER A 425 -16.60 -8.61 -18.41
C SER A 425 -15.08 -8.72 -18.31
N VAL A 426 -14.42 -8.92 -19.44
CA VAL A 426 -12.97 -9.03 -19.56
C VAL A 426 -12.44 -7.84 -20.34
N SER A 427 -11.34 -7.26 -19.87
CA SER A 427 -10.58 -6.24 -20.61
C SER A 427 -9.10 -6.63 -20.69
N TYR A 428 -8.52 -6.44 -21.87
CA TYR A 428 -7.09 -6.58 -22.11
C TYR A 428 -6.48 -5.20 -22.22
N LEU A 429 -5.40 -4.97 -21.48
CA LEU A 429 -4.70 -3.70 -21.45
C LEU A 429 -3.26 -3.90 -21.90
N ASP A 430 -2.70 -2.91 -22.60
CA ASP A 430 -1.29 -2.88 -22.93
C ASP A 430 -0.43 -2.33 -21.77
N GLN A 431 0.88 -2.16 -22.01
CA GLN A 431 1.82 -1.64 -21.01
C GLN A 431 1.57 -0.18 -20.61
N TYR A 432 0.79 0.58 -21.40
CA TYR A 432 0.39 1.95 -21.14
C TYR A 432 -1.00 2.03 -20.48
N ASP A 433 -1.54 0.89 -20.04
CA ASP A 433 -2.88 0.76 -19.46
C ASP A 433 -4.01 1.18 -20.41
N GLN A 434 -3.78 1.08 -21.73
CA GLN A 434 -4.81 1.32 -22.73
C GLN A 434 -5.59 0.03 -23.02
N VAL A 435 -6.92 0.13 -23.06
CA VAL A 435 -7.78 -1.02 -23.38
C VAL A 435 -7.69 -1.33 -24.87
N ILE A 436 -7.17 -2.51 -25.20
CA ILE A 436 -6.99 -2.97 -26.59
C ILE A 436 -8.10 -3.93 -27.04
N ALA A 437 -8.77 -4.59 -26.10
CA ALA A 437 -9.92 -5.45 -26.36
C ALA A 437 -10.78 -5.62 -25.12
N THR A 438 -12.08 -5.84 -25.34
CA THR A 438 -13.06 -6.18 -24.31
C THR A 438 -13.94 -7.33 -24.77
N ALA A 439 -14.36 -8.20 -23.85
CA ALA A 439 -15.27 -9.29 -24.14
C ALA A 439 -16.20 -9.58 -22.96
N LEU A 440 -17.34 -10.20 -23.23
CA LEU A 440 -18.12 -10.90 -22.21
C LEU A 440 -17.63 -12.35 -22.15
N ALA A 441 -17.51 -12.91 -20.95
CA ALA A 441 -17.03 -14.26 -20.72
C ALA A 441 -17.94 -15.04 -19.77
N GLY A 442 -17.71 -16.35 -19.70
CA GLY A 442 -18.47 -17.26 -18.84
C GLY A 442 -19.85 -17.62 -19.40
N ASP A 443 -20.59 -18.36 -18.60
CA ASP A 443 -21.96 -18.77 -18.92
C ASP A 443 -22.91 -17.57 -18.87
N LYS A 444 -23.98 -17.64 -19.66
CA LYS A 444 -25.07 -16.65 -19.62
C LYS A 444 -25.74 -16.67 -18.25
N PRO A 445 -25.77 -15.55 -17.49
CA PRO A 445 -26.52 -15.49 -16.24
C PRO A 445 -28.01 -15.78 -16.46
N ASP A 446 -28.66 -16.45 -15.51
CA ASP A 446 -30.07 -16.87 -15.62
C ASP A 446 -31.01 -15.70 -15.92
N ALA A 447 -30.75 -14.55 -15.31
CA ALA A 447 -31.57 -13.34 -15.44
C ALA A 447 -31.36 -12.56 -16.76
N LEU A 448 -30.40 -12.96 -17.60
CA LEU A 448 -30.04 -12.25 -18.83
C LEU A 448 -30.30 -13.10 -20.08
N ALA A 449 -30.56 -12.45 -21.21
CA ALA A 449 -30.67 -13.10 -22.51
C ALA A 449 -29.27 -13.34 -23.12
N ALA A 450 -29.11 -14.45 -23.85
CA ALA A 450 -27.86 -14.72 -24.57
C ALA A 450 -27.72 -13.73 -25.75
N LEU A 451 -26.50 -13.29 -26.03
CA LEU A 451 -26.22 -12.56 -27.26
C LEU A 451 -26.25 -13.51 -28.46
N PRO A 452 -26.65 -13.07 -29.67
CA PRO A 452 -26.57 -13.89 -30.88
C PRO A 452 -25.14 -14.37 -31.20
N SER A 453 -24.14 -13.64 -30.72
CA SER A 453 -22.72 -13.98 -30.82
C SER A 453 -22.25 -14.99 -29.77
N TYR A 454 -23.10 -15.36 -28.81
CA TYR A 454 -22.85 -16.45 -27.87
C TYR A 454 -22.94 -17.77 -28.63
N ILE A 455 -21.82 -18.18 -29.21
CA ILE A 455 -21.70 -19.48 -29.82
C ILE A 455 -21.05 -20.39 -28.78
N ASP A 456 -21.79 -21.38 -28.31
CA ASP A 456 -21.25 -22.51 -27.54
C ASP A 456 -20.36 -23.33 -28.45
N ARG A 457 -19.15 -22.82 -28.71
CA ARG A 457 -18.14 -23.51 -29.49
C ARG A 457 -17.39 -24.40 -28.52
N SER A 458 -17.41 -25.71 -28.80
CA SER A 458 -16.45 -26.71 -28.34
C SER A 458 -15.04 -26.40 -28.86
N ALA A 459 -14.55 -25.19 -28.57
CA ALA A 459 -13.23 -24.76 -28.95
C ALA A 459 -12.21 -25.68 -28.26
N PRO A 460 -11.12 -26.04 -28.95
CA PRO A 460 -10.04 -26.80 -28.32
C PRO A 460 -9.53 -26.04 -27.08
N PRO A 461 -9.13 -26.77 -26.02
CA PRO A 461 -8.63 -26.16 -24.80
C PRO A 461 -7.44 -25.26 -25.11
N ILE A 462 -7.40 -24.08 -24.48
CA ILE A 462 -6.28 -23.16 -24.61
C ILE A 462 -5.15 -23.70 -23.74
N VAL A 463 -4.03 -24.06 -24.37
CA VAL A 463 -2.80 -24.44 -23.67
C VAL A 463 -1.98 -23.17 -23.43
N VAL A 464 -1.66 -22.91 -22.16
CA VAL A 464 -0.84 -21.78 -21.74
C VAL A 464 0.49 -22.33 -21.22
N ASP A 465 1.58 -22.03 -21.93
CA ASP A 465 2.92 -22.33 -21.45
C ASP A 465 3.36 -21.24 -20.45
N ILE A 466 3.66 -21.66 -19.22
CA ILE A 466 4.10 -20.79 -18.12
C ILE A 466 5.59 -20.95 -17.82
N THR A 467 6.35 -21.67 -18.65
CA THR A 467 7.79 -21.92 -18.46
C THR A 467 8.60 -20.63 -18.45
N ALA A 468 8.18 -19.63 -19.23
CA ALA A 468 8.78 -18.29 -19.26
C ALA A 468 8.69 -17.54 -17.92
N ASN A 469 7.80 -17.97 -17.01
CA ASN A 469 7.63 -17.38 -15.68
C ASN A 469 8.53 -18.04 -14.62
N ASN A 470 9.35 -19.05 -14.97
CA ASN A 470 10.33 -19.61 -14.03
C ASN A 470 11.35 -18.54 -13.64
N GLN A 471 11.47 -18.28 -12.35
CA GLN A 471 12.48 -17.38 -11.79
C GLN A 471 13.37 -18.15 -10.80
N ARG A 472 14.67 -17.87 -10.84
CA ARG A 472 15.60 -18.40 -9.85
C ARG A 472 15.59 -17.52 -8.61
N GLN A 473 15.35 -18.12 -7.44
CA GLN A 473 15.42 -17.48 -6.14
C GLN A 473 16.33 -18.35 -5.26
N GLY A 474 17.60 -17.97 -5.15
CA GLY A 474 18.62 -18.77 -4.44
C GLY A 474 18.85 -20.14 -5.09
N ASP A 475 18.65 -21.20 -4.31
CA ASP A 475 18.71 -22.61 -4.66
C ASP A 475 17.40 -23.15 -5.27
N GLN A 476 16.38 -22.30 -5.40
CA GLN A 476 15.05 -22.68 -5.86
C GLN A 476 14.71 -22.06 -7.22
N SER A 477 13.95 -22.81 -8.01
CA SER A 477 13.23 -22.31 -9.19
C SER A 477 11.75 -22.18 -8.85
N VAL A 478 11.27 -20.94 -8.76
CA VAL A 478 9.91 -20.57 -8.38
C VAL A 478 9.15 -20.05 -9.59
N THR A 479 7.91 -20.50 -9.76
CA THR A 479 6.98 -19.98 -10.76
C THR A 479 5.67 -19.63 -10.07
N VAL A 480 5.20 -18.40 -10.29
CA VAL A 480 3.88 -17.96 -9.84
C VAL A 480 3.08 -17.55 -11.07
N HIS A 481 1.90 -18.13 -11.24
CA HIS A 481 1.01 -17.80 -12.35
C HIS A 481 -0.43 -17.65 -11.88
N LYS A 482 -1.09 -16.56 -12.29
CA LYS A 482 -2.49 -16.30 -12.00
C LYS A 482 -3.39 -16.71 -13.17
N ILE A 483 -4.36 -17.56 -12.90
CA ILE A 483 -5.42 -17.94 -13.82
C ILE A 483 -6.68 -17.15 -13.46
N LEU A 484 -7.24 -16.43 -14.44
CA LEU A 484 -8.54 -15.80 -14.30
C LEU A 484 -9.62 -16.77 -14.79
N ASN A 485 -10.28 -17.45 -13.85
CA ASN A 485 -11.39 -18.34 -14.13
C ASN A 485 -12.65 -17.51 -14.41
N THR A 486 -13.30 -17.76 -15.55
CA THR A 486 -14.46 -16.96 -16.01
C THR A 486 -15.80 -17.64 -15.79
N ALA A 487 -15.82 -18.91 -15.41
CA ALA A 487 -17.05 -19.68 -15.17
C ALA A 487 -16.89 -20.63 -13.98
N PRO A 488 -17.94 -20.84 -13.17
CA PRO A 488 -17.89 -21.77 -12.06
C PRO A 488 -17.73 -23.22 -12.56
N SER A 489 -17.21 -24.09 -11.70
CA SER A 489 -16.99 -25.52 -11.99
C SER A 489 -16.16 -25.80 -13.26
N THR A 490 -15.21 -24.92 -13.60
CA THR A 490 -14.35 -25.08 -14.78
C THR A 490 -13.19 -26.04 -14.49
N ASN A 491 -12.97 -27.00 -15.38
CA ASN A 491 -11.88 -27.97 -15.26
C ASN A 491 -10.58 -27.45 -15.88
N TYR A 492 -9.49 -27.56 -15.13
CA TYR A 492 -8.14 -27.23 -15.55
C TYR A 492 -7.23 -28.44 -15.40
N THR A 493 -6.33 -28.63 -16.36
CA THR A 493 -5.30 -29.68 -16.30
C THR A 493 -3.94 -29.00 -16.28
N LEU A 494 -3.20 -29.19 -15.18
CA LEU A 494 -1.82 -28.78 -15.07
C LEU A 494 -0.93 -29.94 -15.52
N VAL A 495 -0.07 -29.65 -16.50
CA VAL A 495 0.95 -30.59 -16.96
C VAL A 495 2.29 -29.98 -16.66
N TYR A 496 3.12 -30.72 -15.92
CA TYR A 496 4.49 -30.35 -15.62
C TYR A 496 5.42 -31.38 -16.24
N ASP A 497 6.40 -30.91 -17.01
CA ASP A 497 7.51 -31.71 -17.51
C ASP A 497 8.82 -31.11 -17.00
N LEU A 498 9.81 -31.97 -16.78
CA LEU A 498 11.14 -31.61 -16.33
C LEU A 498 12.14 -32.34 -17.20
N THR A 499 13.06 -31.61 -17.82
CA THR A 499 14.14 -32.18 -18.61
C THR A 499 15.49 -31.74 -18.05
N ALA A 500 16.44 -32.67 -17.95
CA ALA A 500 17.81 -32.40 -17.46
C ALA A 500 18.76 -31.89 -18.56
N ALA A 501 18.25 -31.60 -19.76
CA ALA A 501 19.06 -31.19 -20.91
C ALA A 501 19.42 -29.70 -20.81
N ASN A 502 20.67 -29.40 -20.44
CA ASN A 502 21.22 -28.05 -20.57
C ASN A 502 22.47 -28.04 -21.47
N PRO A 503 22.39 -27.48 -22.69
CA PRO A 503 23.54 -27.40 -23.60
C PRO A 503 24.65 -26.45 -23.11
N SER A 504 24.43 -25.71 -22.02
CA SER A 504 25.41 -24.79 -21.42
C SER A 504 26.35 -25.45 -20.40
N MET A 505 26.17 -26.72 -20.04
CA MET A 505 27.02 -27.44 -19.09
C MET A 505 28.11 -28.24 -19.81
N GLY A 506 29.18 -27.56 -20.25
CA GLY A 506 30.31 -28.14 -21.01
C GLY A 506 31.09 -29.29 -20.34
N GLU A 507 32.40 -29.16 -20.16
CA GLU A 507 33.33 -30.25 -19.77
C GLU A 507 33.16 -30.84 -18.35
N LEU A 508 32.20 -30.33 -17.56
CA LEU A 508 31.96 -30.76 -16.16
C LEU A 508 31.17 -32.08 -16.03
N GLY A 509 30.70 -32.66 -17.13
CA GLY A 509 29.78 -33.78 -17.11
C GLY A 509 28.41 -33.39 -16.53
N CYS A 510 27.44 -34.29 -16.61
CA CYS A 510 26.08 -34.04 -16.12
C CYS A 510 25.96 -34.46 -14.64
N PRO A 511 26.10 -33.55 -13.66
CA PRO A 511 25.86 -33.88 -12.27
C PRO A 511 24.40 -34.34 -12.10
N THR A 512 24.21 -35.43 -11.37
CA THR A 512 22.88 -35.88 -10.95
C THR A 512 22.36 -34.91 -9.89
N CYS A 513 21.59 -33.92 -10.30
CA CYS A 513 20.86 -33.07 -9.37
C CYS A 513 19.62 -33.83 -8.88
N VAL A 514 19.47 -33.92 -7.56
CA VAL A 514 18.25 -34.43 -6.92
C VAL A 514 17.36 -33.24 -6.62
N LEU A 515 16.15 -33.23 -7.17
CA LEU A 515 15.25 -32.09 -7.09
C LEU A 515 13.98 -32.45 -6.31
N ASP A 516 13.53 -31.53 -5.48
CA ASP A 516 12.26 -31.63 -4.77
C ASP A 516 11.27 -30.65 -5.41
N LEU A 517 10.15 -31.16 -5.92
CA LEU A 517 9.09 -30.38 -6.54
C LEU A 517 7.91 -30.19 -5.57
N GLU A 518 7.52 -28.95 -5.36
CA GLU A 518 6.29 -28.55 -4.69
C GLU A 518 5.38 -27.77 -5.66
N ILE A 519 4.10 -28.14 -5.73
CA ILE A 519 3.06 -27.39 -6.45
C ILE A 519 1.90 -27.13 -5.49
N SER A 520 1.40 -25.89 -5.46
CA SER A 520 0.21 -25.51 -4.70
C SER A 520 -0.65 -24.56 -5.53
N VAL A 521 -1.96 -24.55 -5.24
CA VAL A 521 -2.92 -23.66 -5.88
C VAL A 521 -3.71 -22.94 -4.79
N THR A 522 -3.86 -21.63 -4.94
CA THR A 522 -4.61 -20.77 -4.02
C THR A 522 -5.86 -20.25 -4.70
N ASN A 523 -7.00 -20.25 -4.00
CA ASN A 523 -8.27 -19.71 -4.49
C ASN A 523 -8.30 -18.17 -4.43
N PRO A 524 -9.36 -17.52 -4.94
CA PRO A 524 -9.49 -16.06 -4.94
C PRO A 524 -9.56 -15.42 -3.53
N GLU A 525 -9.93 -16.21 -2.52
CA GLU A 525 -9.95 -15.83 -1.10
C GLU A 525 -8.56 -15.89 -0.45
N GLY A 526 -7.55 -16.45 -1.12
CA GLY A 526 -6.19 -16.60 -0.59
C GLY A 526 -5.97 -17.90 0.17
N GLU A 527 -6.91 -18.85 0.10
CA GLU A 527 -6.85 -20.15 0.77
C GLU A 527 -6.27 -21.24 -0.15
N LEU A 528 -5.49 -22.16 0.41
CA LEU A 528 -4.90 -23.26 -0.35
C LEU A 528 -5.97 -24.30 -0.73
N MET A 529 -6.05 -24.62 -2.01
CA MET A 529 -6.97 -25.62 -2.55
C MET A 529 -6.44 -27.05 -2.35
N ALA A 530 -7.36 -27.98 -2.07
CA ALA A 530 -7.08 -29.41 -2.13
C ALA A 530 -6.84 -29.86 -3.57
N LEU A 531 -5.74 -30.57 -3.84
CA LEU A 531 -5.34 -30.98 -5.20
C LEU A 531 -5.82 -32.41 -5.57
N GLY A 532 -6.62 -33.05 -4.71
CA GLY A 532 -7.08 -34.43 -4.88
C GLY A 532 -5.95 -35.47 -4.80
N ALA A 533 -6.29 -36.74 -5.08
CA ALA A 533 -5.34 -37.84 -5.10
C ALA A 533 -4.55 -37.82 -6.42
N VAL A 534 -3.40 -37.14 -6.42
CA VAL A 534 -2.49 -37.10 -7.58
C VAL A 534 -1.46 -38.24 -7.48
N PRO A 535 -1.28 -39.07 -8.53
CA PRO A 535 -0.24 -40.09 -8.55
C PRO A 535 1.17 -39.52 -8.26
N GLY A 536 1.91 -40.20 -7.39
CA GLY A 536 3.27 -39.78 -7.00
C GLY A 536 3.34 -38.60 -6.03
N ASN A 537 2.20 -38.12 -5.50
CA ASN A 537 2.19 -37.14 -4.43
C ASN A 537 2.64 -37.78 -3.11
N GLN A 538 3.69 -37.22 -2.50
CA GLN A 538 4.28 -37.61 -1.22
C GLN A 538 3.96 -36.61 -0.10
N SER A 539 3.12 -35.62 -0.36
CA SER A 539 2.66 -34.66 0.64
C SER A 539 1.74 -35.33 1.66
N THR A 540 1.91 -35.01 2.95
CA THR A 540 0.97 -35.37 4.02
C THR A 540 -0.25 -34.44 4.06
N SER A 541 -0.20 -33.31 3.36
CA SER A 541 -1.26 -32.32 3.23
C SER A 541 -1.97 -32.47 1.89
N SER A 542 -3.31 -32.49 1.89
CA SER A 542 -4.14 -32.51 0.67
C SER A 542 -4.00 -31.27 -0.21
N ASN A 543 -3.48 -30.17 0.34
CA ASN A 543 -3.50 -28.85 -0.30
C ASN A 543 -2.21 -28.51 -1.06
N ARG A 544 -1.33 -29.50 -1.23
CA ARG A 544 -0.09 -29.36 -2.00
C ARG A 544 0.30 -30.69 -2.61
N TYR A 545 0.97 -30.60 -3.75
CA TYR A 545 1.67 -31.70 -4.38
C TYR A 545 3.14 -31.59 -3.99
N LEU A 546 3.70 -32.67 -3.44
CA LEU A 546 5.11 -32.75 -3.11
C LEU A 546 5.67 -34.03 -3.72
N ARG A 547 6.75 -33.91 -4.48
CA ARG A 547 7.51 -35.06 -4.95
C ARG A 547 8.99 -34.80 -4.73
N LYS A 548 9.58 -35.62 -3.86
CA LYS A 548 10.98 -35.53 -3.49
C LYS A 548 11.82 -36.49 -4.31
N GLY A 549 13.12 -36.20 -4.39
CA GLY A 549 14.08 -37.14 -4.93
C GLY A 549 14.01 -37.29 -6.46
N ILE A 550 13.54 -36.27 -7.17
CA ILE A 550 13.45 -36.28 -8.63
C ILE A 550 14.89 -36.13 -9.17
N SER A 551 15.51 -37.26 -9.52
CA SER A 551 16.86 -37.26 -10.09
C SER A 551 16.82 -36.98 -11.59
N GLY A 552 17.48 -35.91 -12.04
CA GLY A 552 17.89 -35.79 -13.43
C GLY A 552 19.08 -36.73 -13.66
N ILE A 553 18.87 -37.89 -14.29
CA ILE A 553 19.95 -38.85 -14.54
C ILE A 553 20.67 -38.49 -15.85
N GLY A 554 21.89 -37.97 -15.71
CA GLY A 554 22.83 -37.80 -16.82
C GLY A 554 22.40 -36.79 -17.89
N CYS A 555 23.08 -36.84 -19.04
CA CYS A 555 22.83 -35.95 -20.18
C CYS A 555 21.67 -36.41 -21.07
N THR A 556 20.95 -37.46 -20.66
CA THR A 556 19.81 -38.00 -21.40
C THR A 556 18.52 -37.35 -20.94
N PRO A 557 17.70 -36.78 -21.85
CA PRO A 557 16.38 -36.27 -21.49
C PRO A 557 15.54 -37.37 -20.83
N GLN A 558 15.20 -37.18 -19.56
CA GLN A 558 14.21 -37.97 -18.85
C GLN A 558 13.00 -37.07 -18.69
N ASN A 559 11.89 -37.40 -19.36
CA ASN A 559 10.64 -36.67 -19.17
C ASN A 559 9.92 -37.26 -17.96
N ILE A 560 9.60 -36.41 -16.99
CA ILE A 560 8.85 -36.80 -15.80
C ILE A 560 7.52 -36.04 -15.84
N PRO A 561 6.56 -36.50 -16.66
CA PRO A 561 5.28 -35.83 -16.79
C PRO A 561 4.48 -36.01 -15.50
N ILE A 562 4.05 -34.90 -14.93
CA ILE A 562 3.13 -34.85 -13.80
C ILE A 562 1.86 -34.16 -14.29
N GLN A 563 0.72 -34.81 -14.08
CA GLN A 563 -0.58 -34.29 -14.47
C GLN A 563 -1.48 -34.14 -13.24
N ILE A 564 -1.99 -32.93 -13.04
CA ILE A 564 -2.91 -32.59 -11.95
C ILE A 564 -4.18 -32.02 -12.58
N THR A 565 -5.32 -32.66 -12.34
CA THR A 565 -6.63 -32.16 -12.79
C THR A 565 -7.33 -31.48 -11.61
N LEU A 566 -7.80 -30.26 -11.83
CA LEU A 566 -8.44 -29.41 -10.82
C LEU A 566 -9.78 -28.89 -11.35
N THR A 567 -10.75 -28.73 -10.46
CA THR A 567 -12.01 -28.06 -10.76
C THR A 567 -12.09 -26.77 -9.94
N PHE A 568 -12.16 -25.63 -10.62
CA PHE A 568 -12.31 -24.34 -9.98
C PHE A 568 -13.79 -24.05 -9.79
N ALA A 569 -14.25 -24.10 -8.53
CA ALA A 569 -15.66 -24.00 -8.18
C ALA A 569 -16.23 -22.61 -8.50
N ASP A 570 -15.46 -21.55 -8.28
CA ASP A 570 -15.93 -20.17 -8.34
C ASP A 570 -15.23 -19.36 -9.43
N ILE A 571 -15.86 -18.26 -9.85
CA ILE A 571 -15.26 -17.26 -10.73
C ILE A 571 -14.24 -16.44 -9.91
N GLY A 572 -13.02 -16.28 -10.42
CA GLY A 572 -12.01 -15.44 -9.77
C GLY A 572 -10.57 -15.73 -10.20
N ASP A 573 -9.61 -15.14 -9.50
CA ASP A 573 -8.18 -15.36 -9.74
C ASP A 573 -7.61 -16.50 -8.87
N TYR A 574 -7.19 -17.57 -9.53
CA TYR A 574 -6.51 -18.69 -8.89
C TYR A 574 -5.01 -18.55 -9.11
N THR A 575 -4.22 -18.73 -8.06
CA THR A 575 -2.75 -18.59 -8.14
C THR A 575 -2.08 -19.95 -8.02
N ILE A 576 -1.37 -20.35 -9.08
CA ILE A 576 -0.52 -21.54 -9.09
C ILE A 576 0.87 -21.12 -8.66
N THR A 577 1.40 -21.82 -7.67
CA THR A 577 2.78 -21.67 -7.20
C THR A 577 3.51 -23.00 -7.36
N LYS A 578 4.59 -23.00 -8.14
CA LYS A 578 5.52 -24.11 -8.28
C LYS A 578 6.86 -23.72 -7.67
N ARG A 579 7.45 -24.62 -6.91
CA ARG A 579 8.81 -24.50 -6.34
C ARG A 579 9.57 -25.77 -6.66
N LEU A 580 10.77 -25.62 -7.20
CA LEU A 580 11.69 -26.73 -7.46
C LEU A 580 12.98 -26.42 -6.73
N VAL A 581 13.32 -27.22 -5.74
CA VAL A 581 14.46 -27.01 -4.85
C VAL A 581 15.53 -28.06 -5.17
N SER A 582 16.79 -27.65 -5.29
CA SER A 582 17.89 -28.60 -5.35
C SER A 582 18.14 -29.17 -3.97
N SER A 583 18.14 -30.50 -3.85
CA SER A 583 18.54 -31.16 -2.60
C SER A 583 20.03 -30.96 -2.40
N GLU A 584 20.44 -30.51 -1.21
CA GLU A 584 21.86 -30.54 -0.82
C GLU A 584 22.31 -32.01 -0.72
N LEU A 585 23.46 -32.33 -1.32
CA LEU A 585 24.08 -33.65 -1.15
C LEU A 585 24.50 -33.79 0.32
N SER A 586 24.12 -34.90 0.96
CA SER A 586 24.60 -35.18 2.33
C SER A 586 26.13 -35.27 2.36
N TYR A 587 26.75 -35.01 3.52
CA TYR A 587 28.20 -35.15 3.70
C TYR A 587 28.72 -36.51 3.20
N GLU A 588 28.01 -37.61 3.48
CA GLU A 588 28.40 -38.95 3.02
C GLU A 588 28.30 -39.11 1.50
N GLN A 589 27.29 -38.50 0.86
CA GLN A 589 27.16 -38.50 -0.60
C GLN A 589 28.22 -37.63 -1.27
N LEU A 590 28.53 -36.46 -0.70
CA LEU A 590 29.63 -35.60 -1.14
C LEU A 590 30.98 -36.31 -1.00
N LYS A 591 31.22 -36.94 0.16
CA LYS A 591 32.43 -37.74 0.42
C LYS A 591 32.54 -38.89 -0.58
N ALA A 592 31.47 -39.62 -0.87
CA ALA A 592 31.46 -40.69 -1.87
C ALA A 592 31.76 -40.14 -3.28
N LEU A 593 31.16 -39.02 -3.67
CA LEU A 593 31.42 -38.35 -4.95
C LEU A 593 32.88 -37.90 -5.08
N VAL A 594 33.43 -37.25 -4.05
CA VAL A 594 34.82 -36.76 -4.04
C VAL A 594 35.80 -37.92 -4.02
N THR A 595 35.56 -38.94 -3.20
CA THR A 595 36.44 -40.12 -3.12
C THR A 595 36.39 -40.99 -4.37
N THR A 596 35.33 -40.98 -5.17
CA THR A 596 35.26 -41.77 -6.41
C THR A 596 35.81 -41.05 -7.64
N ARG A 597 36.18 -39.77 -7.53
CA ARG A 597 36.83 -39.05 -8.63
C ARG A 597 38.23 -39.61 -8.90
N ALA A 598 38.55 -39.77 -10.18
CA ALA A 598 39.81 -40.35 -10.64
C ALA A 598 41.06 -39.53 -10.22
N ASP A 599 40.94 -38.20 -10.18
CA ASP A 599 42.00 -37.29 -9.75
C ASP A 599 42.31 -37.41 -8.25
N VAL A 600 41.27 -37.51 -7.42
CA VAL A 600 41.39 -37.73 -5.97
C VAL A 600 41.95 -39.12 -5.66
N GLN A 601 41.49 -40.16 -6.36
CA GLN A 601 42.02 -41.51 -6.21
C GLN A 601 43.51 -41.59 -6.56
N THR A 602 43.95 -40.85 -7.59
CA THR A 602 45.35 -40.78 -7.98
C THR A 602 46.19 -40.14 -6.87
N LYS A 603 45.72 -39.03 -6.27
CA LYS A 603 46.36 -38.38 -5.11
C LYS A 603 46.43 -39.27 -3.88
N ILE A 604 45.35 -40.01 -3.57
CA ILE A 604 45.33 -40.97 -2.45
C ILE A 604 46.35 -42.09 -2.68
N GLN A 605 46.48 -42.55 -3.92
CA GLN A 605 47.44 -43.59 -4.27
C GLN A 605 48.88 -43.08 -4.21
N GLU A 606 49.15 -41.82 -4.59
CA GLU A 606 50.45 -41.16 -4.37
C GLU A 606 50.82 -41.16 -2.88
N ILE A 607 49.90 -40.80 -1.98
CA ILE A 607 50.14 -40.77 -0.52
C ILE A 607 50.34 -42.18 0.05
N THR A 608 49.52 -43.15 -0.39
CA THR A 608 49.61 -44.55 0.06
C THR A 608 50.95 -45.19 -0.32
N ASN A 609 51.47 -44.86 -1.51
CA ASN A 609 52.77 -45.32 -1.96
C ASN A 609 53.93 -44.74 -1.13
N VAL A 610 53.77 -43.53 -0.56
CA VAL A 610 54.74 -42.92 0.37
C VAL A 610 54.68 -43.59 1.74
N TYR A 611 53.48 -43.86 2.27
CA TYR A 611 53.29 -44.47 3.59
C TYR A 611 53.76 -45.94 3.67
N ASN A 612 53.60 -46.71 2.60
CA ASN A 612 54.04 -48.11 2.55
C ASN A 612 55.57 -48.29 2.46
N GLN A 613 56.35 -47.20 2.39
CA GLN A 613 57.82 -47.24 2.47
C GLN A 613 58.36 -47.14 3.91
N ILE A 614 57.50 -47.03 4.92
CA ILE A 614 57.91 -46.99 6.33
C ILE A 614 58.15 -48.41 6.84
N ASP A 615 59.40 -48.72 7.16
CA ASP A 615 59.84 -50.03 7.68
C ASP A 615 59.50 -50.18 9.17
N ASN A 616 58.45 -50.96 9.47
CA ASN A 616 57.96 -51.22 10.82
C ASN A 616 58.96 -51.94 11.75
N THR A 617 60.06 -52.50 11.23
CA THR A 617 61.09 -53.14 12.07
C THR A 617 61.97 -52.13 12.82
N LYS A 618 61.95 -50.84 12.45
CA LYS A 618 62.65 -49.77 13.16
C LYS A 618 61.91 -49.24 14.40
N CYS A 619 60.62 -49.56 14.58
CA CYS A 619 59.83 -49.12 15.73
C CYS A 619 60.04 -49.96 17.02
N ALA A 620 60.75 -51.10 16.96
CA ALA A 620 60.92 -51.99 18.12
C ALA A 620 61.93 -51.47 19.17
N ILE A 621 62.76 -50.48 18.83
CA ILE A 621 63.80 -49.95 19.73
C ILE A 621 63.22 -49.00 20.81
N CYS A 622 62.09 -48.34 20.55
CA CYS A 622 61.59 -47.29 21.46
C CYS A 622 60.79 -47.81 22.67
N THR A 623 60.47 -49.10 22.77
CA THR A 623 59.72 -49.65 23.93
C THR A 623 60.62 -50.16 25.05
N THR A 624 61.91 -50.37 24.82
CA THR A 624 62.82 -51.03 25.78
C THR A 624 63.99 -50.17 26.28
N GLN A 625 64.24 -49.01 25.66
CA GLN A 625 65.26 -48.03 26.07
C GLN A 625 64.75 -46.58 25.83
N PRO A 626 64.08 -45.94 26.82
CA PRO A 626 63.49 -44.61 26.65
C PRO A 626 64.51 -43.50 26.31
N THR A 627 65.78 -43.66 26.69
CA THR A 627 66.85 -42.69 26.44
C THR A 627 67.48 -42.78 25.04
N ALA A 628 67.10 -43.78 24.22
CA ALA A 628 67.67 -43.99 22.89
C ALA A 628 66.82 -43.40 21.74
N CYS A 629 65.61 -42.89 22.00
CA CYS A 629 64.74 -42.27 21.00
C CYS A 629 64.53 -40.76 21.25
N THR A 630 65.62 -40.00 21.40
CA THR A 630 65.55 -38.52 21.46
C THR A 630 64.87 -37.93 20.21
N ASP A 631 65.03 -38.58 19.07
CA ASP A 631 64.49 -38.10 17.79
C ASP A 631 62.96 -38.23 17.72
N ALA A 632 62.39 -39.26 18.34
CA ALA A 632 60.94 -39.44 18.40
C ALA A 632 60.28 -38.43 19.37
N GLU A 633 60.91 -38.20 20.53
CA GLU A 633 60.42 -37.21 21.49
C GLU A 633 60.57 -35.78 20.92
N ASN A 634 61.67 -35.48 20.23
CA ASN A 634 61.85 -34.22 19.50
C ASN A 634 60.85 -34.06 18.35
N ALA A 635 60.50 -35.12 17.63
CA ALA A 635 59.48 -35.08 16.58
C ALA A 635 58.08 -34.80 17.17
N ILE A 636 57.75 -35.37 18.34
CA ILE A 636 56.48 -35.10 19.03
C ILE A 636 56.43 -33.64 19.51
N ILE A 637 57.51 -33.15 20.13
CA ILE A 637 57.62 -31.74 20.54
C ILE A 637 57.50 -30.81 19.32
N THR A 638 58.09 -31.19 18.19
CA THR A 638 57.99 -30.42 16.93
C THR A 638 56.55 -30.41 16.42
N ALA A 639 55.88 -31.56 16.39
CA ALA A 639 54.48 -31.65 15.98
C ALA A 639 53.55 -30.81 16.89
N PHE A 640 53.75 -30.82 18.21
CA PHE A 640 52.96 -29.96 19.10
C PHE A 640 53.24 -28.46 18.91
N ASN A 641 54.48 -28.08 18.60
CA ASN A 641 54.81 -26.70 18.26
C ASN A 641 54.12 -26.26 16.95
N GLU A 642 54.06 -27.14 15.95
CA GLU A 642 53.36 -26.88 14.68
C GLU A 642 51.85 -26.77 14.90
N ILE A 643 51.26 -27.68 15.69
CA ILE A 643 49.83 -27.63 16.01
C ILE A 643 49.49 -26.35 16.78
N ALA A 644 50.25 -26.00 17.81
CA ALA A 644 50.04 -24.77 18.58
C ALA A 644 50.17 -23.51 17.69
N ALA A 645 51.10 -23.51 16.73
CA ALA A 645 51.23 -22.42 15.77
C ALA A 645 50.02 -22.34 14.83
N LEU A 646 49.54 -23.48 14.33
CA LEU A 646 48.39 -23.57 13.43
C LEU A 646 47.09 -23.15 14.14
N ASP A 647 46.90 -23.54 15.40
CA ASP A 647 45.75 -23.14 16.23
C ASP A 647 45.66 -21.61 16.31
N CYS A 648 46.78 -20.91 16.49
CA CYS A 648 46.80 -19.45 16.46
C CYS A 648 46.59 -18.88 15.05
N GLU A 649 47.23 -19.45 14.01
CA GLU A 649 47.09 -18.97 12.63
C GLU A 649 45.65 -19.07 12.11
N ASN A 650 44.91 -20.09 12.53
CA ASN A 650 43.49 -20.27 12.21
C ASN A 650 42.63 -19.07 12.62
N ILE A 651 42.97 -18.37 13.71
CA ILE A 651 42.26 -17.15 14.14
C ILE A 651 42.39 -16.05 13.07
N VAL A 652 43.59 -15.87 12.52
CA VAL A 652 43.85 -14.85 11.47
C VAL A 652 43.21 -15.25 10.14
N LEU A 653 43.21 -16.54 9.80
CA LEU A 653 42.55 -17.05 8.60
C LEU A 653 41.03 -16.83 8.65
N GLN A 654 40.40 -17.02 9.82
CA GLN A 654 38.98 -16.72 10.02
C GLN A 654 38.68 -15.23 9.88
N ILE A 655 39.50 -14.36 10.50
CA ILE A 655 39.37 -12.90 10.34
C ILE A 655 39.45 -12.50 8.86
N ARG A 656 40.43 -13.05 8.13
CA ARG A 656 40.63 -12.77 6.71
C ARG A 656 39.42 -13.18 5.87
N GLU A 657 38.90 -14.38 6.08
CA GLU A 657 37.74 -14.87 5.32
C GLU A 657 36.47 -14.06 5.63
N ASP A 658 36.20 -13.74 6.89
CA ASP A 658 35.03 -12.94 7.26
C ASP A 658 35.07 -11.53 6.65
N LEU A 659 36.24 -10.88 6.68
CA LEU A 659 36.43 -9.57 6.05
C LEU A 659 36.27 -9.64 4.52
N ARG A 660 36.77 -10.72 3.89
CA ARG A 660 36.62 -10.95 2.46
C ARG A 660 35.15 -11.15 2.08
N GLN A 661 34.41 -11.97 2.82
CA GLN A 661 32.98 -12.21 2.60
C GLN A 661 32.15 -10.93 2.78
N ALA A 662 32.42 -10.15 3.84
CA ALA A 662 31.74 -8.89 4.08
C ALA A 662 31.98 -7.86 2.96
N TYR A 663 33.20 -7.80 2.41
CA TYR A 663 33.53 -6.92 1.30
C TYR A 663 32.87 -7.36 -0.02
N LEU A 664 32.93 -8.66 -0.35
CA LEU A 664 32.34 -9.22 -1.56
C LEU A 664 30.81 -9.12 -1.59
N ALA A 665 30.16 -9.15 -0.42
CA ALA A 665 28.71 -8.92 -0.32
C ALA A 665 28.30 -7.51 -0.80
N LEU A 666 29.18 -6.52 -0.61
CA LEU A 666 28.95 -5.14 -1.06
C LEU A 666 29.55 -4.86 -2.44
N ASN A 667 30.59 -5.60 -2.84
CA ASN A 667 31.34 -5.41 -4.09
C ASN A 667 31.50 -6.74 -4.84
N PRO A 668 30.43 -7.29 -5.46
CA PRO A 668 30.44 -8.65 -6.02
C PRO A 668 31.34 -8.84 -7.25
N GLN A 669 31.88 -7.76 -7.81
CA GLN A 669 32.69 -7.77 -9.04
C GLN A 669 34.20 -7.86 -8.74
N ASP A 670 34.61 -7.69 -7.48
CA ASP A 670 36.01 -7.63 -7.06
C ASP A 670 36.44 -8.94 -6.37
N VAL A 671 36.40 -10.03 -7.14
CA VAL A 671 36.58 -11.42 -6.66
C VAL A 671 37.96 -11.72 -6.06
N ASP A 672 38.96 -10.88 -6.35
CA ASP A 672 40.36 -11.04 -5.94
C ASP A 672 40.74 -10.16 -4.74
N TYR A 673 39.75 -9.60 -4.02
CA TYR A 673 40.00 -8.77 -2.85
C TYR A 673 40.68 -9.56 -1.72
N GLU A 674 41.82 -9.03 -1.25
CA GLU A 674 42.54 -9.51 -0.07
C GLU A 674 42.57 -8.43 1.02
N PRO A 675 42.10 -8.74 2.26
CA PRO A 675 42.17 -7.80 3.37
C PRO A 675 43.60 -7.35 3.67
N THR A 676 43.78 -6.04 3.81
CA THR A 676 45.05 -5.46 4.21
C THR A 676 45.40 -5.82 5.67
N GLN A 677 46.69 -5.84 5.99
CA GLN A 677 47.18 -6.13 7.34
C GLN A 677 46.53 -5.23 8.41
N THR A 678 46.34 -3.94 8.11
CA THR A 678 45.68 -2.98 9.01
C THR A 678 44.23 -3.38 9.33
N GLN A 679 43.50 -3.92 8.35
CA GLN A 679 42.11 -4.35 8.55
C GLN A 679 42.04 -5.59 9.44
N ILE A 680 42.98 -6.52 9.28
CA ILE A 680 43.10 -7.71 10.13
C ILE A 680 43.42 -7.30 11.58
N GLU A 681 44.35 -6.37 11.77
CA GLU A 681 44.77 -5.88 13.09
C GLU A 681 43.68 -5.10 13.84
N THR A 682 42.68 -4.58 13.12
CA THR A 682 41.56 -3.83 13.70
C THR A 682 40.41 -4.75 14.16
N ASP A 683 40.36 -6.01 13.73
CA ASP A 683 39.34 -6.97 14.16
C ASP A 683 39.49 -7.27 15.67
N ALA A 684 38.36 -7.31 16.39
CA ALA A 684 38.35 -7.52 17.85
C ALA A 684 39.01 -8.85 18.27
N ARG A 685 39.00 -9.87 17.39
CA ARG A 685 39.64 -11.18 17.61
C ARG A 685 41.15 -11.14 17.42
N TYR A 686 41.71 -10.11 16.79
CA TYR A 686 43.15 -10.00 16.60
C TYR A 686 43.91 -9.95 17.94
N CYS A 687 43.30 -9.35 18.97
CA CYS A 687 43.83 -9.39 20.34
C CYS A 687 43.97 -10.84 20.85
N GLN A 688 43.01 -11.72 20.53
CA GLN A 688 43.09 -13.15 20.89
C GLN A 688 44.23 -13.85 20.15
N TYR A 689 44.43 -13.56 18.87
CA TYR A 689 45.59 -14.05 18.12
C TYR A 689 46.92 -13.62 18.77
N THR A 690 47.04 -12.34 19.13
CA THR A 690 48.28 -11.83 19.75
C THR A 690 48.57 -12.51 21.10
N LEU A 691 47.53 -12.80 21.90
CA LEU A 691 47.68 -13.55 23.15
C LEU A 691 48.01 -15.02 22.90
N CYS A 692 47.35 -15.67 21.94
CA CYS A 692 47.63 -17.05 21.54
C CYS A 692 49.10 -17.23 21.12
N VAL A 693 49.58 -16.38 20.21
CA VAL A 693 50.99 -16.40 19.77
C VAL A 693 51.93 -16.11 20.93
N LYS A 694 51.58 -15.15 21.80
CA LYS A 694 52.39 -14.79 22.94
C LYS A 694 52.53 -15.94 23.92
N ASP A 695 51.46 -16.69 24.20
CA ASP A 695 51.43 -17.76 25.21
C ASP A 695 51.63 -19.17 24.64
N LYS A 696 52.06 -19.29 23.37
CA LYS A 696 52.21 -20.56 22.65
C LYS A 696 53.01 -21.63 23.40
N ASP A 697 54.08 -21.22 24.10
CA ASP A 697 54.93 -22.15 24.85
C ASP A 697 54.17 -22.83 26.01
N SER A 698 53.17 -22.15 26.59
CA SER A 698 52.29 -22.74 27.60
C SER A 698 51.30 -23.73 26.98
N ASP A 699 50.75 -23.42 25.80
CA ASP A 699 49.87 -24.35 25.09
C ASP A 699 50.61 -25.65 24.69
N VAL A 700 51.86 -25.54 24.26
CA VAL A 700 52.73 -26.72 24.03
C VAL A 700 52.97 -27.48 25.33
N PHE A 701 53.19 -26.78 26.45
CA PHE A 701 53.35 -27.40 27.77
C PHE A 701 52.10 -28.18 28.19
N GLU A 702 50.90 -27.61 28.03
CA GLU A 702 49.63 -28.28 28.34
C GLU A 702 49.41 -29.54 27.48
N LYS A 703 49.74 -29.47 26.19
CA LYS A 703 49.69 -30.63 25.28
C LYS A 703 50.68 -31.73 25.68
N LEU A 704 51.86 -31.36 26.17
CA LEU A 704 52.83 -32.31 26.74
C LEU A 704 52.36 -32.88 28.09
N LEU A 705 51.76 -32.06 28.95
CA LEU A 705 51.23 -32.47 30.24
C LEU A 705 50.10 -33.48 30.07
N ALA A 706 49.25 -33.33 29.05
CA ALA A 706 48.18 -34.27 28.72
C ALA A 706 48.66 -35.69 28.37
N ARG A 707 49.95 -35.88 28.04
CA ARG A 707 50.55 -37.21 27.82
C ARG A 707 50.88 -37.94 29.12
N VAL A 708 50.86 -37.24 30.25
CA VAL A 708 51.17 -37.83 31.56
C VAL A 708 49.94 -38.60 32.05
N VAL A 709 50.06 -39.93 32.01
CA VAL A 709 48.93 -40.85 32.19
C VAL A 709 48.43 -41.00 33.63
N ASN A 710 49.22 -40.62 34.65
CA ASN A 710 48.80 -40.69 36.05
C ASN A 710 49.63 -39.75 36.96
N TRP A 711 49.09 -39.50 38.16
CA TRP A 711 49.69 -38.60 39.15
C TRP A 711 51.10 -39.03 39.58
N SER A 712 51.33 -40.33 39.80
CA SER A 712 52.66 -40.82 40.17
C SER A 712 53.74 -40.51 39.12
N SER A 713 53.38 -40.57 37.83
CA SER A 713 54.25 -40.20 36.71
C SER A 713 54.46 -38.67 36.65
N ALA A 714 53.44 -37.87 36.98
CA ALA A 714 53.56 -36.42 37.07
C ALA A 714 54.48 -35.97 38.20
N VAL A 715 54.37 -36.59 39.39
CA VAL A 715 55.23 -36.33 40.55
C VAL A 715 56.68 -36.72 40.23
N ALA A 716 56.90 -37.90 39.63
CA ALA A 716 58.23 -38.35 39.23
C ALA A 716 58.88 -37.45 38.18
N ALA A 717 58.08 -36.84 37.31
CA ALA A 717 58.52 -35.86 36.30
C ALA A 717 58.63 -34.42 36.85
N GLY A 718 58.35 -34.19 38.13
CA GLY A 718 58.40 -32.85 38.75
C GLY A 718 57.25 -31.92 38.36
N LEU A 719 56.17 -32.45 37.79
CA LEU A 719 55.00 -31.70 37.30
C LEU A 719 53.85 -31.62 38.33
N SER A 720 54.12 -31.95 39.59
CA SER A 720 53.11 -32.00 40.65
C SER A 720 52.50 -30.63 41.03
N ASN A 721 53.18 -29.54 40.69
CA ASN A 721 52.66 -28.18 40.83
C ASN A 721 52.80 -27.41 39.50
N PRO A 722 51.76 -27.43 38.64
CA PRO A 722 51.78 -26.76 37.34
C PRO A 722 52.15 -25.28 37.41
N ILE A 723 51.79 -24.55 38.48
CA ILE A 723 52.15 -23.11 38.64
C ILE A 723 53.68 -22.92 38.69
N SER A 724 54.41 -23.91 39.20
CA SER A 724 55.87 -23.84 39.34
C SER A 724 56.64 -24.23 38.07
N VAL A 725 55.97 -24.88 37.11
CA VAL A 725 56.62 -25.46 35.92
C VAL A 725 56.05 -24.97 34.58
N ASP A 726 54.79 -24.55 34.54
CA ASP A 726 54.15 -24.04 33.33
C ASP A 726 54.83 -22.72 32.90
N PRO A 727 55.34 -22.65 31.65
CA PRO A 727 55.89 -21.43 31.09
C PRO A 727 55.01 -20.20 31.33
N PHE A 728 53.67 -20.33 31.29
CA PHE A 728 52.73 -19.21 31.45
C PHE A 728 53.00 -18.37 32.69
N PHE A 729 53.31 -19.04 33.81
CA PHE A 729 53.61 -18.38 35.09
C PHE A 729 55.11 -18.13 35.30
N ASN A 730 55.98 -18.82 34.57
CA ASN A 730 57.42 -18.88 34.84
C ASN A 730 58.30 -18.13 33.83
N ASN A 731 57.74 -17.74 32.68
CA ASN A 731 58.44 -16.99 31.64
C ASN A 731 57.94 -15.54 31.60
N SER A 732 58.82 -14.58 31.90
CA SER A 732 58.49 -13.15 31.95
C SER A 732 58.02 -12.55 30.63
N ALA A 733 58.22 -13.25 29.50
CA ALA A 733 57.73 -12.84 28.20
C ALA A 733 56.26 -13.19 27.96
N LEU A 734 55.69 -14.13 28.71
CA LEU A 734 54.30 -14.60 28.52
C LEU A 734 53.32 -13.75 29.34
N SER A 735 52.04 -13.79 28.98
CA SER A 735 51.00 -12.92 29.54
C SER A 735 50.67 -13.24 31.00
N GLY A 736 50.86 -14.50 31.42
CA GLY A 736 50.52 -15.01 32.75
C GLY A 736 51.51 -14.70 33.87
N PHE A 737 52.74 -14.29 33.54
CA PHE A 737 53.83 -14.14 34.51
C PHE A 737 53.50 -13.22 35.70
N PRO A 738 52.87 -12.03 35.51
CA PRO A 738 52.48 -11.16 36.63
C PRO A 738 51.46 -11.79 37.57
N SER A 739 50.69 -12.78 37.09
CA SER A 739 49.61 -13.43 37.82
C SER A 739 50.07 -14.60 38.69
N ARG A 740 51.35 -15.02 38.61
CA ARG A 740 51.90 -16.16 39.35
C ARG A 740 51.68 -16.04 40.86
N SER A 741 52.02 -14.91 41.45
CA SER A 741 51.91 -14.69 42.91
C SER A 741 50.46 -14.71 43.37
N ALA A 742 49.55 -14.09 42.60
CA ALA A 742 48.12 -14.09 42.87
C ALA A 742 47.53 -15.49 42.77
N MET A 743 47.89 -16.26 41.74
CA MET A 743 47.40 -17.63 41.56
C MET A 743 47.96 -18.58 42.63
N GLN A 744 49.24 -18.46 42.98
CA GLN A 744 49.84 -19.24 44.08
C GLN A 744 49.18 -18.90 45.42
N THR A 745 48.85 -17.62 45.65
CA THR A 745 48.12 -17.20 46.86
C THR A 745 46.73 -17.85 46.91
N ARG A 746 46.01 -17.89 45.78
CA ARG A 746 44.72 -18.58 45.69
C ARG A 746 44.85 -20.08 45.95
N LEU A 747 45.87 -20.75 45.40
CA LEU A 747 46.08 -22.18 45.66
C LEU A 747 46.48 -22.50 47.10
N ASN A 748 47.02 -21.53 47.83
CA ASN A 748 47.39 -21.67 49.24
C ASN A 748 46.23 -21.38 50.21
N GLN A 749 45.09 -20.92 49.70
CA GLN A 749 43.94 -20.43 50.49
C GLN A 749 42.65 -21.24 50.23
N PHE A 750 42.75 -22.56 50.03
CA PHE A 750 41.55 -23.38 49.93
C PHE A 750 40.87 -23.52 51.29
N VAL A 751 39.57 -23.25 51.31
CA VAL A 751 38.75 -23.37 52.50
C VAL A 751 37.71 -24.45 52.23
N VAL A 752 37.90 -25.61 52.85
CA VAL A 752 36.90 -26.68 52.88
C VAL A 752 36.30 -26.71 54.27
N ALA A 753 34.98 -26.62 54.38
CA ALA A 753 34.29 -26.59 55.65
C ALA A 753 34.52 -27.90 56.42
N THR A 754 35.15 -27.83 57.59
CA THR A 754 35.23 -28.95 58.53
C THR A 754 34.02 -28.88 59.49
N PHE A 755 33.46 -30.03 59.87
CA PHE A 755 32.21 -30.08 60.64
C PHE A 755 32.30 -29.50 62.07
N ASN A 756 33.51 -29.24 62.61
CA ASN A 756 33.70 -28.87 64.03
C ASN A 756 34.44 -27.55 64.29
N ALA A 757 34.66 -26.68 63.29
CA ALA A 757 35.23 -25.35 63.55
C ALA A 757 34.31 -24.25 63.01
N GLN A 758 33.81 -23.38 63.90
CA GLN A 758 33.12 -22.14 63.51
C GLN A 758 34.04 -21.13 62.77
N VAL A 759 35.30 -21.49 62.50
CA VAL A 759 36.24 -20.72 61.69
C VAL A 759 36.90 -21.65 60.69
N ALA A 760 36.68 -21.41 59.40
CA ALA A 760 37.27 -22.19 58.34
C ALA A 760 38.72 -21.72 58.11
N VAL A 761 39.69 -22.57 58.40
CA VAL A 761 41.13 -22.24 58.27
C VAL A 761 41.56 -22.50 56.83
N PRO A 762 42.05 -21.50 56.08
CA PRO A 762 42.59 -21.72 54.75
C PRO A 762 43.81 -22.66 54.80
N ARG A 763 43.84 -23.65 53.93
CA ARG A 763 44.95 -24.60 53.78
C ARG A 763 45.39 -24.66 52.31
N PRO A 764 46.66 -24.99 52.03
CA PRO A 764 47.10 -25.29 50.68
C PRO A 764 46.32 -26.44 50.06
N ILE A 765 46.08 -26.40 48.75
CA ILE A 765 45.36 -27.46 48.03
C ILE A 765 45.99 -28.84 48.28
N GLU A 766 47.32 -28.93 48.31
CA GLU A 766 48.08 -30.14 48.61
C GLU A 766 47.77 -30.75 49.98
N TYR A 767 47.38 -29.92 50.96
CA TYR A 767 46.98 -30.38 52.29
C TYR A 767 45.52 -30.85 52.30
N VAL A 768 44.66 -30.17 51.53
CA VAL A 768 43.23 -30.49 51.39
C VAL A 768 43.01 -31.82 50.66
N VAL A 769 43.77 -32.07 49.60
CA VAL A 769 43.69 -33.30 48.79
C VAL A 769 44.59 -34.43 49.31
N ASN A 770 45.31 -34.25 50.41
CA ASN A 770 46.12 -35.34 50.96
C ASN A 770 45.19 -36.34 51.68
N PRO A 771 45.08 -37.60 51.21
CA PRO A 771 44.19 -38.59 51.82
C PRO A 771 44.60 -38.95 53.26
N SER A 772 45.80 -38.59 53.71
CA SER A 772 46.27 -38.81 55.08
C SER A 772 45.91 -37.67 56.05
N SER A 773 45.23 -36.61 55.60
CA SER A 773 44.89 -35.45 56.43
C SER A 773 43.70 -35.77 57.37
N PRO A 774 43.91 -35.90 58.69
CA PRO A 774 42.89 -36.40 59.63
C PRO A 774 41.71 -35.44 59.82
N GLU A 775 41.88 -34.15 59.51
CA GLU A 775 40.87 -33.10 59.67
C GLU A 775 39.67 -33.25 58.71
N TYR A 776 39.80 -34.08 57.66
CA TYR A 776 38.77 -34.30 56.63
C TYR A 776 38.10 -35.68 56.72
N TYR A 777 38.25 -36.38 57.84
CA TYR A 777 37.60 -37.67 58.09
C TYR A 777 36.35 -37.54 58.96
N ILE A 778 35.32 -38.30 58.60
CA ILE A 778 34.08 -38.46 59.38
C ILE A 778 33.91 -39.92 59.86
N ASP A 779 33.31 -40.10 61.03
CA ASP A 779 32.93 -41.40 61.56
C ASP A 779 31.67 -41.97 60.87
N GLU A 780 31.22 -43.16 61.26
CA GLU A 780 30.04 -43.80 60.65
C GLU A 780 28.73 -43.03 60.87
N ALA A 781 28.65 -42.21 61.92
CA ALA A 781 27.51 -41.36 62.21
C ALA A 781 27.59 -39.98 61.51
N GLY A 782 28.68 -39.72 60.77
CA GLY A 782 28.91 -38.47 60.05
C GLY A 782 29.51 -37.35 60.90
N ASN A 783 29.97 -37.65 62.12
CA ASN A 783 30.66 -36.67 62.97
C ASN A 783 32.15 -36.61 62.59
N PRO A 784 32.81 -35.45 62.72
CA PRO A 784 34.23 -35.33 62.43
C PRO A 784 35.07 -36.20 63.38
N ALA A 785 35.86 -37.09 62.80
CA ALA A 785 36.61 -38.10 63.54
C ALA A 785 37.98 -37.59 64.05
N ASN A 786 38.56 -36.58 63.37
CA ASN A 786 39.92 -36.06 63.60
C ASN A 786 40.98 -37.16 63.80
N THR A 787 40.83 -38.24 63.04
CA THR A 787 41.72 -39.40 62.94
C THR A 787 41.74 -39.85 61.47
N THR A 788 42.61 -40.78 61.09
CA THR A 788 42.55 -41.41 59.74
C THR A 788 41.62 -42.62 59.69
N VAL A 789 40.84 -42.85 60.75
CA VAL A 789 39.93 -44.00 60.89
C VAL A 789 38.49 -43.51 60.68
N GLY A 790 37.94 -43.78 59.50
CA GLY A 790 36.62 -43.32 59.08
C GLY A 790 36.54 -43.14 57.56
N ARG A 791 35.59 -42.34 57.09
CA ARG A 791 35.45 -41.96 55.66
C ARG A 791 36.04 -40.57 55.43
N HIS A 792 37.01 -40.44 54.53
CA HIS A 792 37.53 -39.14 54.10
C HIS A 792 36.49 -38.43 53.22
N MET A 793 36.20 -37.16 53.49
CA MET A 793 35.08 -36.44 52.85
C MET A 793 35.24 -36.31 51.32
N LEU A 794 36.46 -36.07 50.83
CA LEU A 794 36.74 -35.95 49.39
C LEU A 794 36.85 -37.31 48.65
N TYR A 795 37.19 -38.38 49.36
CA TYR A 795 37.41 -39.71 48.77
C TYR A 795 36.31 -40.70 49.15
N LYS A 796 35.21 -40.22 49.72
CA LYS A 796 34.15 -41.04 50.32
C LYS A 796 33.63 -42.11 49.37
N ASP A 797 33.33 -41.75 48.13
CA ASP A 797 32.81 -42.68 47.11
C ASP A 797 33.84 -43.78 46.78
N LEU A 798 35.09 -43.40 46.57
CA LEU A 798 36.18 -44.35 46.35
C LEU A 798 36.33 -45.30 47.55
N MET A 799 36.32 -44.76 48.77
CA MET A 799 36.40 -45.56 50.00
C MET A 799 35.21 -46.52 50.16
N GLU A 800 33.99 -46.13 49.76
CA GLU A 800 32.79 -46.97 49.80
C GLU A 800 32.84 -48.10 48.76
N ARG A 801 33.52 -47.86 47.63
CA ARG A 801 33.77 -48.86 46.59
C ARG A 801 34.98 -49.75 46.86
N ARG A 802 35.67 -49.60 48.00
CA ARG A 802 36.88 -50.38 48.34
C ARG A 802 36.67 -51.90 48.29
N SER A 803 35.50 -52.40 48.69
CA SER A 803 35.20 -53.84 48.63
C SER A 803 34.98 -54.37 47.21
N GLN A 804 34.82 -53.47 46.22
CA GLN A 804 34.62 -53.79 44.82
C GLN A 804 35.91 -53.69 43.99
N LEU A 805 37.00 -53.23 44.59
CA LEU A 805 38.29 -52.99 43.95
C LEU A 805 39.37 -53.89 44.56
N THR A 806 40.34 -54.35 43.75
CA THR A 806 41.52 -55.04 44.30
C THR A 806 42.40 -54.06 45.09
N PRO A 807 43.25 -54.53 46.02
CA PRO A 807 44.15 -53.66 46.76
C PRO A 807 45.01 -52.77 45.86
N GLU A 808 45.49 -53.29 44.71
CA GLU A 808 46.27 -52.52 43.75
C GLU A 808 45.41 -51.48 43.00
N ALA A 809 44.19 -51.85 42.58
CA ALA A 809 43.29 -50.93 41.88
C ALA A 809 42.79 -49.81 42.79
N TYR A 810 42.52 -50.14 44.06
CA TYR A 810 42.14 -49.15 45.07
C TYR A 810 43.30 -48.18 45.37
N ALA A 811 44.53 -48.69 45.48
CA ALA A 811 45.71 -47.83 45.67
C ALA A 811 45.98 -46.94 44.45
N ALA A 812 45.71 -47.43 43.23
CA ALA A 812 45.87 -46.67 41.99
C ALA A 812 44.80 -45.59 41.76
N GLU A 813 43.60 -45.74 42.32
CA GLU A 813 42.58 -44.67 42.30
C GLU A 813 42.73 -43.68 43.46
N LEU A 814 43.44 -44.06 44.53
CA LEU A 814 43.68 -43.22 45.72
C LEU A 814 44.95 -42.36 45.62
N LEU A 815 45.89 -42.74 44.73
CA LEU A 815 47.12 -42.04 44.38
C LEU A 815 46.98 -41.35 43.03
#